data_AF-A0A9D9NPA5-F1
#
_entry.id   AF-A0A9D9NPA5-F1
#
_cell.length_a   1.000
_cell.length_b   1.000
_cell.length_c   1.000
_cell.angle_alpha   90.00
_cell.angle_beta   90.00
_cell.angle_gamma   90.00
#
_symmetry.space_group_name_H-M   'P 1'
#
loop_
_entity.id
_entity.type
_entity.pdbx_description
1 polymer ?
#
loop_
_entity_poly.entity_id
_entity_poly.type
_entity_poly.pdbx_seq_one_letter_code
_entity_poly.pdbx_strand_id
1 'polypeptide(L)'
;VAGSAGPTSKSLTLAQDLGDPAFRQVSFDEMEAAYEEQLRGLIEGGADIILLETCFDALNTKAAIYALKALAEADESLRRPVMISATVSDRSGRTLTGQTLEAFYRSVQHADPLSFGLNCSLGAEELAPLARDAASWAECAVSLYPNAGLPNEMGAYDQTPGTMASQLRSIARDGLLNIAGGCCGTTPEQIAAIAEALRDCPCRPRPAKSHRLHVSGLEAVTIDRGRNFTNIAERTNVAGSRKFARLIASQDYAQALAVASSQLESGASVMDVNMDDAMLDSRAEMEKFLRHAANEPAVARAAVMVDSSHWDTVLAGLKNAQGKCIVNSISLKEGERSFIEKAREAGRLGAAVVVMAFDEKGQATDFARKTEICARAYRLLTDRLGFEPCDIILDPGVLAVGTGIPEHSRYAVDFIEAVRWIKANLPGALTSGGISNLSFAFRGNNAVREAMHSVFLYHAIEAGLDMGIVNPAMLRVYDEIEPELLKCVSDVILDTDAGATERLLAKAARIQEEAGTERKTGQGAAEGEADSSPSSGERIRRALVRGGSYTLREDVLRCLAESGKAVDVIEGPLMAGMAAVGERFAEGKMFLPQVVKSARIMREAVDILQPYIEQDARNESEERRKPLVLLATVKGDVHDIGKNIVGIVMGCNGFRVRDMGVMVPAEAILDEAASCCADIIGVSGLITPSLHQMENLCREMSARGMTTPLIVGGATTSALHTAVKLAPLYPHVFYGADASSSAVLASRLLSAREECEREQHDAQEKLRRLYAEAHSGAAGEEAPAAPFPAPTFLRGKFFEDIPARELTVKEVLPYFDWRLFYTSLGVRERQEDAAAQLNADAVGAIDRMAKEGRCRITVSVRFDACRSSGDDIVCDSWRLPMLRQPSGARR
;
A
#
# COMPACT_ATOMS: atom_id res chain seq x y z
N VAL A 1 0.15 21.01 -22.45
CA VAL A 1 1.20 20.02 -22.12
C VAL A 1 1.12 19.75 -20.62
N ALA A 2 0.98 18.48 -20.22
CA ALA A 2 1.05 18.08 -18.82
C ALA A 2 2.48 17.66 -18.48
N GLY A 3 3.07 18.30 -17.46
CA GLY A 3 4.33 17.87 -16.87
C GLY A 3 4.07 16.70 -15.94
N SER A 4 4.47 15.49 -16.33
CA SER A 4 4.26 14.28 -15.54
C SER A 4 5.35 14.11 -14.46
N ALA A 5 4.91 13.80 -13.25
CA ALA A 5 5.75 13.32 -12.16
C ALA A 5 5.15 12.00 -11.61
N GLY A 6 5.89 10.91 -11.79
CA GLY A 6 5.52 9.59 -11.28
C GLY A 6 5.92 9.39 -9.82
N PRO A 7 5.50 8.27 -9.21
CA PRO A 7 5.87 7.95 -7.85
C PRO A 7 7.30 7.40 -7.85
N THR A 8 8.18 7.90 -6.99
CA THR A 8 9.51 7.31 -6.86
C THR A 8 9.40 5.83 -6.43
N SER A 9 10.50 5.07 -6.48
CA SER A 9 10.52 3.68 -5.98
C SER A 9 10.48 3.58 -4.45
N LYS A 10 10.48 4.71 -3.73
CA LYS A 10 10.50 4.76 -2.27
C LYS A 10 9.12 5.06 -1.73
N SER A 11 8.77 4.50 -0.58
CA SER A 11 7.51 4.77 0.13
C SER A 11 7.82 5.43 1.47
N LEU A 12 7.14 6.52 1.76
CA LEU A 12 7.16 7.16 3.07
C LEU A 12 6.25 6.43 4.07
N THR A 13 5.28 5.67 3.57
CA THR A 13 4.28 4.99 4.40
C THR A 13 4.66 3.54 4.74
N LEU A 14 5.16 2.76 3.78
CA LEU A 14 5.48 1.34 3.97
C LEU A 14 6.88 1.15 4.55
N ALA A 15 6.98 0.27 5.55
CA ALA A 15 8.27 -0.16 6.07
C ALA A 15 8.99 -1.05 5.05
N GLN A 16 10.25 -0.74 4.74
CA GLN A 16 11.08 -1.58 3.88
C GLN A 16 11.77 -2.73 4.66
N ASP A 17 11.91 -2.58 5.97
CA ASP A 17 12.45 -3.60 6.87
C ASP A 17 11.30 -4.20 7.71
N LEU A 18 11.15 -5.52 7.68
CA LEU A 18 10.15 -6.20 8.51
C LEU A 18 10.59 -6.42 9.96
N GLY A 19 11.89 -6.42 10.22
CA GLY A 19 12.45 -6.44 11.57
C GLY A 19 12.20 -5.13 12.31
N ASP A 20 12.04 -4.03 11.57
CA ASP A 20 11.79 -2.69 12.08
C ASP A 20 10.63 -2.00 11.34
N PRO A 21 9.38 -2.15 11.83
CA PRO A 21 8.21 -1.47 11.24
C PRO A 21 8.30 0.06 11.22
N ALA A 22 9.21 0.66 12.02
CA ALA A 22 9.44 2.10 12.05
C ALA A 22 10.51 2.56 11.05
N PHE A 23 11.22 1.65 10.39
CA PHE A 23 12.23 2.01 9.40
C PHE A 23 11.60 2.60 8.14
N ARG A 24 12.16 3.72 7.65
CA ARG A 24 11.87 4.32 6.35
C ARG A 24 13.19 4.64 5.65
N GLN A 25 13.29 4.27 4.38
CA GLN A 25 14.52 4.51 3.62
C GLN A 25 14.80 5.99 3.32
N VAL A 26 13.75 6.79 3.20
CA VAL A 26 13.81 8.23 2.95
C VAL A 26 12.83 8.94 3.86
N SER A 27 13.17 10.17 4.24
CA SER A 27 12.31 11.08 4.99
C SER A 27 11.36 11.86 4.07
N PHE A 28 10.32 12.44 4.65
CA PHE A 28 9.40 13.32 3.93
C PHE A 28 10.14 14.49 3.27
N ASP A 29 11.11 15.07 3.97
CA ASP A 29 11.87 16.24 3.50
C ASP A 29 12.80 15.89 2.33
N GLU A 30 13.42 14.70 2.33
CA GLU A 30 14.21 14.23 1.19
C GLU A 30 13.32 13.94 -0.04
N MET A 31 12.12 13.39 0.18
CA MET A 31 11.16 13.16 -0.89
C MET A 31 10.62 14.48 -1.47
N GLU A 32 10.32 15.44 -0.60
CA GLU A 32 9.83 16.76 -0.97
C GLU A 32 10.87 17.52 -1.81
N ALA A 33 12.13 17.57 -1.37
CA ALA A 33 13.21 18.20 -2.12
C ALA A 33 13.40 17.58 -3.52
N ALA A 34 13.28 16.25 -3.64
CA ALA A 34 13.37 15.57 -4.93
C ALA A 34 12.21 15.95 -5.86
N TYR A 35 10.98 16.05 -5.34
CA TYR A 35 9.85 16.53 -6.13
C TYR A 35 9.99 18.01 -6.46
N GLU A 36 10.46 18.86 -5.55
CA GLU A 36 10.66 20.30 -5.81
C GLU A 36 11.56 20.52 -7.03
N GLU A 37 12.70 19.82 -7.10
CA GLU A 37 13.63 19.90 -8.22
C GLU A 37 12.95 19.51 -9.55
N GLN A 38 12.28 18.36 -9.58
CA GLN A 38 11.59 17.87 -10.78
C GLN A 38 10.47 18.83 -11.21
N LEU A 39 9.63 19.25 -10.28
CA LEU A 39 8.47 20.09 -10.54
C LEU A 39 8.88 21.47 -11.03
N ARG A 40 9.91 22.08 -10.42
CA ARG A 40 10.50 23.34 -10.88
C ARG A 40 10.97 23.21 -12.33
N GLY A 41 11.73 22.17 -12.66
CA GLY A 41 12.20 21.91 -14.02
C GLY A 41 11.07 21.75 -15.04
N LEU A 42 9.98 21.06 -14.66
CA LEU A 42 8.78 20.92 -15.52
C LEU A 42 8.07 22.27 -15.75
N ILE A 43 7.93 23.07 -14.69
CA ILE A 43 7.26 24.39 -14.76
C ILE A 43 8.08 25.35 -15.62
N GLU A 44 9.39 25.43 -15.39
CA GLU A 44 10.32 26.26 -16.17
C GLU A 44 10.43 25.79 -17.64
N GLY A 45 10.29 24.48 -17.87
CA GLY A 45 10.18 23.88 -19.19
C GLY A 45 8.89 24.20 -19.94
N GLY A 46 7.94 24.91 -19.32
CA GLY A 46 6.71 25.38 -19.95
C GLY A 46 5.51 24.44 -19.81
N ALA A 47 5.47 23.58 -18.77
CA ALA A 47 4.28 22.79 -18.49
C ALA A 47 3.07 23.69 -18.15
N ASP A 48 1.91 23.40 -18.77
CA ASP A 48 0.65 24.11 -18.53
C ASP A 48 -0.06 23.60 -17.26
N ILE A 49 0.18 22.33 -16.94
CA ILE A 49 -0.44 21.60 -15.83
C ILE A 49 0.53 20.55 -15.31
N ILE A 50 0.50 20.27 -14.01
CA ILE A 50 1.28 19.18 -13.40
C ILE A 50 0.39 17.96 -13.24
N LEU A 51 0.90 16.80 -13.66
CA LEU A 51 0.24 15.51 -13.49
C LEU A 51 1.05 14.66 -12.51
N LEU A 52 0.52 14.49 -11.29
CA LEU A 52 1.01 13.51 -10.33
C LEU A 52 0.31 12.18 -10.65
N GLU A 53 1.00 11.25 -11.31
CA GLU A 53 0.37 10.02 -11.81
C GLU A 53 0.92 8.75 -11.18
N THR A 54 0.15 7.66 -11.30
CA THR A 54 0.50 6.35 -10.74
C THR A 54 0.72 6.41 -9.22
N CYS A 55 0.06 7.34 -8.54
CA CYS A 55 0.30 7.59 -7.12
C CYS A 55 -0.17 6.38 -6.29
N PHE A 56 0.79 5.61 -5.76
CA PHE A 56 0.51 4.43 -4.92
C PHE A 56 0.55 4.74 -3.41
N ASP A 57 1.16 5.86 -3.03
CA ASP A 57 1.37 6.31 -1.63
C ASP A 57 0.91 7.77 -1.49
N ALA A 58 -0.10 8.00 -0.64
CA ALA A 58 -0.62 9.34 -0.40
C ALA A 58 0.39 10.25 0.29
N LEU A 59 1.27 9.72 1.13
CA LEU A 59 2.27 10.53 1.82
C LEU A 59 3.34 11.04 0.84
N ASN A 60 3.74 10.23 -0.13
CA ASN A 60 4.59 10.68 -1.24
C ASN A 60 3.91 11.78 -2.05
N THR A 61 2.62 11.59 -2.35
CA THR A 61 1.82 12.56 -3.12
C THR A 61 1.69 13.87 -2.35
N LYS A 62 1.51 13.81 -1.02
CA LYS A 62 1.52 14.98 -0.13
C LYS A 62 2.87 15.70 -0.16
N ALA A 63 4.00 15.00 -0.24
CA ALA A 63 5.31 15.63 -0.41
C ALA A 63 5.42 16.41 -1.74
N ALA A 64 4.93 15.84 -2.84
CA ALA A 64 4.87 16.54 -4.13
C ALA A 64 3.94 17.78 -4.08
N ILE A 65 2.77 17.66 -3.43
CA ILE A 65 1.83 18.78 -3.25
C ILE A 65 2.44 19.88 -2.38
N TYR A 66 3.16 19.49 -1.31
CA TYR A 66 3.88 20.42 -0.46
C TYR A 66 4.90 21.23 -1.27
N ALA A 67 5.73 20.57 -2.08
CA ALA A 67 6.68 21.22 -2.96
C ALA A 67 6.00 22.18 -3.95
N LEU A 68 4.89 21.75 -4.60
CA LEU A 68 4.10 22.63 -5.49
C LEU A 68 3.59 23.89 -4.79
N LYS A 69 3.06 23.75 -3.58
CA LYS A 69 2.57 24.89 -2.79
C LYS A 69 3.71 25.80 -2.38
N ALA A 70 4.84 25.25 -1.92
CA ALA A 70 6.02 26.01 -1.56
C ALA A 70 6.57 26.83 -2.76
N LEU A 71 6.64 26.21 -3.94
CA LEU A 71 7.03 26.88 -5.19
C LEU A 71 6.09 28.04 -5.53
N ALA A 72 4.77 27.81 -5.50
CA ALA A 72 3.77 28.83 -5.80
C ALA A 72 3.76 29.99 -4.80
N GLU A 73 4.05 29.72 -3.52
CA GLU A 73 4.15 30.75 -2.49
C GLU A 73 5.44 31.58 -2.61
N ALA A 74 6.55 30.94 -3.02
CA ALA A 74 7.81 31.63 -3.26
C ALA A 74 7.72 32.54 -4.51
N ASP A 75 7.03 32.08 -5.55
CA ASP A 75 6.76 32.83 -6.77
C ASP A 75 5.42 32.38 -7.38
N GLU A 76 4.42 33.28 -7.36
CA GLU A 76 3.08 33.02 -7.88
C GLU A 76 3.10 32.65 -9.38
N SER A 77 4.13 33.06 -10.15
CA SER A 77 4.27 32.69 -11.56
C SER A 77 4.56 31.19 -11.76
N LEU A 78 5.02 30.49 -10.71
CA LEU A 78 5.24 29.04 -10.70
C LEU A 78 3.96 28.26 -10.37
N ARG A 79 2.86 28.91 -10.00
CA ARG A 79 1.59 28.22 -9.75
C ARG A 79 1.10 27.53 -11.02
N ARG A 80 0.81 26.23 -10.90
CA ARG A 80 0.17 25.43 -11.96
C ARG A 80 -1.01 24.64 -11.40
N PRO A 81 -2.08 24.43 -12.18
CA PRO A 81 -3.09 23.44 -11.84
C PRO A 81 -2.45 22.06 -11.67
N VAL A 82 -3.08 21.20 -10.88
CA VAL A 82 -2.59 19.84 -10.64
C VAL A 82 -3.66 18.82 -10.98
N MET A 83 -3.27 17.76 -11.68
CA MET A 83 -4.04 16.53 -11.83
C MET A 83 -3.40 15.47 -10.96
N ILE A 84 -4.22 14.66 -10.29
CA ILE A 84 -3.76 13.56 -9.47
C ILE A 84 -4.41 12.28 -9.97
N SER A 85 -3.59 11.28 -10.28
CA SER A 85 -4.07 9.96 -10.65
C SER A 85 -3.47 8.92 -9.73
N ALA A 86 -4.34 8.26 -8.97
CA ALA A 86 -3.96 7.18 -8.09
C ALA A 86 -3.86 5.86 -8.88
N THR A 87 -3.09 4.92 -8.33
CA THR A 87 -3.08 3.55 -8.82
C THR A 87 -3.48 2.59 -7.72
N VAL A 88 -4.24 1.56 -8.09
CA VAL A 88 -4.72 0.53 -7.16
C VAL A 88 -3.99 -0.78 -7.41
N SER A 89 -3.82 -1.57 -6.36
CA SER A 89 -3.09 -2.83 -6.42
C SER A 89 -3.89 -3.94 -7.10
N ASP A 90 -5.22 -3.91 -6.92
CA ASP A 90 -6.14 -4.94 -7.40
C ASP A 90 -7.59 -4.40 -7.44
N ARG A 91 -8.55 -5.31 -7.66
CA ARG A 91 -9.99 -5.02 -7.72
C ARG A 91 -10.61 -4.60 -6.36
N SER A 92 -9.86 -4.65 -5.25
CA SER A 92 -10.35 -4.18 -3.94
C SER A 92 -10.51 -2.65 -3.88
N GLY A 93 -9.91 -1.92 -4.81
CA GLY A 93 -9.95 -0.46 -4.82
C GLY A 93 -9.07 0.19 -3.74
N ARG A 94 -8.07 -0.54 -3.22
CA ARG A 94 -7.08 0.01 -2.29
C ARG A 94 -5.75 0.27 -3.01
N THR A 95 -5.07 1.33 -2.57
CA THR A 95 -3.70 1.64 -2.99
C THR A 95 -2.71 0.63 -2.41
N LEU A 96 -1.45 0.66 -2.85
CA LEU A 96 -0.40 -0.22 -2.32
C LEU A 96 -0.19 -0.02 -0.81
N THR A 97 -0.41 1.19 -0.30
CA THR A 97 -0.33 1.52 1.13
C THR A 97 -1.60 1.17 1.92
N GLY A 98 -2.59 0.54 1.28
CA GLY A 98 -3.81 0.04 1.89
C GLY A 98 -4.93 1.06 2.05
N GLN A 99 -4.77 2.31 1.58
CA GLN A 99 -5.82 3.33 1.62
C GLN A 99 -6.94 3.01 0.64
N THR A 100 -8.20 3.27 1.02
CA THR A 100 -9.30 3.33 0.04
C THR A 100 -9.13 4.54 -0.88
N LEU A 101 -9.73 4.50 -2.07
CA LEU A 101 -9.68 5.63 -3.01
C LEU A 101 -10.24 6.93 -2.42
N GLU A 102 -11.35 6.84 -1.67
CA GLU A 102 -11.89 8.02 -0.99
C GLU A 102 -10.90 8.56 0.04
N ALA A 103 -10.31 7.70 0.87
CA ALA A 103 -9.32 8.11 1.87
C ALA A 103 -8.10 8.77 1.22
N PHE A 104 -7.61 8.21 0.11
CA PHE A 104 -6.52 8.80 -0.67
C PHE A 104 -6.90 10.19 -1.17
N TYR A 105 -8.07 10.32 -1.81
CA TYR A 105 -8.55 11.62 -2.30
C TYR A 105 -8.66 12.65 -1.18
N ARG A 106 -9.25 12.31 -0.03
CA ARG A 106 -9.36 13.23 1.11
C ARG A 106 -7.98 13.63 1.66
N SER A 107 -6.98 12.76 1.55
CA SER A 107 -5.60 13.05 1.93
C SER A 107 -4.93 14.10 1.03
N VAL A 108 -5.30 14.13 -0.26
CA VAL A 108 -4.69 15.02 -1.27
C VAL A 108 -5.61 16.15 -1.74
N GLN A 109 -6.86 16.20 -1.27
CA GLN A 109 -7.89 17.17 -1.69
C GLN A 109 -7.45 18.63 -1.48
N HIS A 110 -6.59 18.88 -0.48
CA HIS A 110 -6.03 20.20 -0.18
C HIS A 110 -5.15 20.77 -1.32
N ALA A 111 -4.81 19.98 -2.33
CA ALA A 111 -4.17 20.44 -3.56
C ALA A 111 -5.13 21.20 -4.50
N ASP A 112 -6.44 21.18 -4.23
CA ASP A 112 -7.51 21.66 -5.12
C ASP A 112 -7.35 21.13 -6.56
N PRO A 113 -7.30 19.79 -6.73
CA PRO A 113 -6.92 19.20 -8.01
C PRO A 113 -7.93 19.55 -9.11
N LEU A 114 -7.42 19.84 -10.31
CA LEU A 114 -8.24 19.97 -11.51
C LEU A 114 -9.01 18.67 -11.78
N SER A 115 -8.29 17.54 -11.66
CA SER A 115 -8.89 16.20 -11.72
C SER A 115 -8.27 15.24 -10.73
N PHE A 116 -9.09 14.29 -10.29
CA PHE A 116 -8.67 13.11 -9.54
C PHE A 116 -9.09 11.87 -10.34
N GLY A 117 -8.23 10.86 -10.42
CA GLY A 117 -8.51 9.73 -11.28
C GLY A 117 -7.69 8.48 -11.00
N LEU A 118 -7.80 7.55 -11.94
CA LEU A 118 -7.11 6.27 -11.90
C LEU A 118 -6.34 6.00 -13.18
N ASN A 119 -5.17 5.40 -13.02
CA ASN A 119 -4.36 4.92 -14.12
C ASN A 119 -3.52 3.69 -13.77
N CYS A 120 -3.04 3.03 -14.82
CA CYS A 120 -2.21 1.83 -14.74
C CYS A 120 -2.90 0.66 -13.99
N SER A 121 -2.13 -0.39 -13.72
CA SER A 121 -2.49 -1.66 -13.05
C SER A 121 -3.56 -2.51 -13.74
N LEU A 122 -4.64 -1.91 -14.22
CA LEU A 122 -5.88 -2.57 -14.62
C LEU A 122 -6.38 -2.05 -15.98
N GLY A 123 -7.22 -2.85 -16.64
CA GLY A 123 -7.93 -2.48 -17.85
C GLY A 123 -9.15 -1.58 -17.57
N ALA A 124 -9.80 -1.09 -18.63
CA ALA A 124 -10.95 -0.20 -18.49
C ALA A 124 -12.14 -0.88 -17.79
N GLU A 125 -12.34 -2.18 -18.02
CA GLU A 125 -13.41 -2.97 -17.42
C GLU A 125 -13.24 -3.10 -15.90
N GLU A 126 -12.03 -3.42 -15.43
CA GLU A 126 -11.74 -3.51 -14.00
C GLU A 126 -11.75 -2.16 -13.29
N LEU A 127 -11.40 -1.08 -13.99
CA LEU A 127 -11.42 0.26 -13.41
C LEU A 127 -12.81 0.91 -13.42
N ALA A 128 -13.77 0.40 -14.20
CA ALA A 128 -15.11 0.99 -14.28
C ALA A 128 -15.85 1.08 -12.93
N PRO A 129 -15.87 0.04 -12.06
CA PRO A 129 -16.47 0.14 -10.73
C PRO A 129 -15.77 1.18 -9.85
N LEU A 130 -14.45 1.27 -9.94
CA LEU A 130 -13.65 2.20 -9.14
C LEU A 130 -13.82 3.65 -9.62
N ALA A 131 -13.95 3.87 -10.93
CA ALA A 131 -14.29 5.16 -11.50
C ALA A 131 -15.70 5.60 -11.08
N ARG A 132 -16.65 4.66 -10.98
CA ARG A 132 -18.00 4.93 -10.46
C ARG A 132 -17.95 5.34 -8.98
N ASP A 133 -17.16 4.64 -8.18
CA ASP A 133 -16.95 4.99 -6.77
C ASP A 133 -16.34 6.39 -6.64
N ALA A 134 -15.22 6.65 -7.33
CA ALA A 134 -14.59 7.98 -7.36
C ALA A 134 -15.55 9.09 -7.83
N ALA A 135 -16.36 8.83 -8.84
CA ALA A 135 -17.36 9.77 -9.33
C ALA A 135 -18.48 10.08 -8.32
N SER A 136 -18.68 9.27 -7.29
CA SER A 136 -19.72 9.50 -6.28
C SER A 136 -19.34 10.55 -5.24
N TRP A 137 -18.04 10.73 -4.96
CA TRP A 137 -17.54 11.61 -3.89
C TRP A 137 -16.51 12.66 -4.36
N ALA A 138 -15.91 12.53 -5.54
CA ALA A 138 -14.91 13.48 -6.03
C ALA A 138 -15.55 14.83 -6.39
N GLU A 139 -15.03 15.91 -5.81
CA GLU A 139 -15.53 17.28 -6.02
C GLU A 139 -14.88 17.97 -7.24
N CYS A 140 -13.83 17.35 -7.80
CA CYS A 140 -13.15 17.77 -9.02
C CYS A 140 -13.60 16.98 -10.25
N ALA A 141 -12.95 17.22 -11.40
CA ALA A 141 -13.13 16.39 -12.57
C ALA A 141 -12.61 14.96 -12.30
N VAL A 142 -13.19 13.95 -12.94
CA VAL A 142 -12.74 12.56 -12.85
C VAL A 142 -11.95 12.19 -14.11
N SER A 143 -10.71 11.71 -13.93
CA SER A 143 -9.86 11.22 -15.00
C SER A 143 -9.73 9.70 -14.98
N LEU A 144 -9.67 9.06 -16.14
CA LEU A 144 -9.43 7.62 -16.24
C LEU A 144 -8.60 7.28 -17.49
N TYR A 145 -7.43 6.69 -17.30
CA TYR A 145 -6.57 6.26 -18.40
C TYR A 145 -6.00 4.86 -18.14
N PRO A 146 -6.75 3.80 -18.51
CA PRO A 146 -6.45 2.41 -18.20
C PRO A 146 -5.30 1.86 -19.07
N ASN A 147 -4.79 0.69 -18.69
CA ASN A 147 -3.95 -0.10 -19.59
C ASN A 147 -4.78 -0.65 -20.77
N ALA A 148 -4.12 -1.04 -21.86
CA ALA A 148 -4.73 -1.75 -22.98
C ALA A 148 -5.01 -3.22 -22.60
N GLY A 149 -5.87 -3.42 -21.60
CA GLY A 149 -6.11 -4.71 -20.95
C GLY A 149 -5.02 -5.09 -19.95
N LEU A 150 -5.12 -6.30 -19.41
CA LEU A 150 -4.06 -6.92 -18.60
C LEU A 150 -2.97 -7.45 -19.54
N PRO A 151 -1.68 -7.41 -19.15
CA PRO A 151 -0.62 -8.00 -19.95
C PRO A 151 -0.82 -9.51 -20.06
N ASN A 152 -0.54 -10.07 -21.24
CA ASN A 152 -0.57 -11.51 -21.48
C ASN A 152 0.66 -12.21 -20.91
N GLU A 153 0.73 -13.53 -21.03
CA GLU A 153 1.81 -14.38 -20.49
C GLU A 153 3.20 -14.07 -21.08
N MET A 154 3.25 -13.26 -22.14
CA MET A 154 4.45 -12.78 -22.82
C MET A 154 4.75 -11.30 -22.51
N GLY A 155 3.98 -10.65 -21.63
CA GLY A 155 4.14 -9.25 -21.26
C GLY A 155 3.69 -8.25 -22.33
N ALA A 156 2.86 -8.67 -23.30
CA ALA A 156 2.27 -7.81 -24.32
C ALA A 156 0.79 -7.49 -24.00
N TYR A 157 0.25 -6.46 -24.65
CA TYR A 157 -1.12 -5.99 -24.47
C TYR A 157 -1.94 -6.27 -25.71
N ASP A 158 -2.92 -7.17 -25.61
CA ASP A 158 -3.69 -7.67 -26.76
C ASP A 158 -4.98 -6.86 -27.01
N GLN A 159 -5.29 -5.88 -26.17
CA GLN A 159 -6.53 -5.12 -26.31
C GLN A 159 -6.50 -4.19 -27.52
N THR A 160 -7.44 -4.41 -28.43
CA THR A 160 -7.57 -3.62 -29.66
C THR A 160 -8.11 -2.21 -29.40
N PRO A 161 -7.83 -1.23 -30.30
CA PRO A 161 -8.41 0.11 -30.23
C PRO A 161 -9.94 0.13 -30.10
N GLY A 162 -10.64 -0.72 -30.86
CA GLY A 162 -12.10 -0.79 -30.84
C GLY A 162 -12.65 -1.26 -29.48
N THR A 163 -12.04 -2.28 -28.88
CA THR A 163 -12.44 -2.79 -27.57
C THR A 163 -12.23 -1.75 -26.48
N MET A 164 -11.04 -1.16 -26.41
CA MET A 164 -10.71 -0.14 -25.40
C MET A 164 -11.62 1.08 -25.52
N ALA A 165 -11.84 1.58 -26.73
CA ALA A 165 -12.73 2.72 -27.00
C ALA A 165 -14.18 2.41 -26.62
N SER A 166 -14.69 1.21 -26.93
CA SER A 166 -16.05 0.79 -26.55
C SER A 166 -16.24 0.74 -25.04
N GLN A 167 -15.25 0.22 -24.29
CA GLN A 167 -15.30 0.15 -22.84
C GLN A 167 -15.31 1.57 -22.21
N LEU A 168 -14.37 2.44 -22.61
CA LEU A 168 -14.34 3.82 -22.12
C LEU A 168 -15.59 4.61 -22.49
N ARG A 169 -16.17 4.38 -23.68
CA ARG A 169 -17.44 4.97 -24.09
C ARG A 169 -18.60 4.56 -23.20
N SER A 170 -18.64 3.31 -22.75
CA SER A 170 -19.66 2.86 -21.79
C SER A 170 -19.56 3.65 -20.48
N ILE A 171 -18.34 3.81 -19.95
CA ILE A 171 -18.09 4.52 -18.69
C ILE A 171 -18.43 6.02 -18.84
N ALA A 172 -18.08 6.63 -19.97
CA ALA A 172 -18.39 8.03 -20.24
C ALA A 172 -19.90 8.28 -20.42
N ARG A 173 -20.64 7.37 -21.08
CA ARG A 173 -22.10 7.45 -21.24
C ARG A 173 -22.85 7.38 -19.91
N ASP A 174 -22.30 6.67 -18.94
CA ASP A 174 -22.80 6.66 -17.56
C ASP A 174 -22.54 7.98 -16.81
N GLY A 175 -21.90 8.97 -17.46
CA GLY A 175 -21.62 10.28 -16.88
C GLY A 175 -20.56 10.22 -15.78
N LEU A 176 -19.62 9.28 -15.84
CA LEU A 176 -18.63 9.05 -14.78
C LEU A 176 -17.30 9.77 -15.02
N LEU A 177 -17.01 10.20 -16.26
CA LEU A 177 -15.69 10.71 -16.65
C LEU A 177 -15.75 12.15 -17.17
N ASN A 178 -14.63 12.85 -16.99
CA ASN A 178 -14.37 14.16 -17.59
C ASN A 178 -13.15 14.12 -18.51
N ILE A 179 -12.15 13.30 -18.17
CA ILE A 179 -10.89 13.16 -18.91
C ILE A 179 -10.64 11.66 -19.11
N ALA A 180 -10.30 11.26 -20.34
CA ALA A 180 -9.97 9.88 -20.66
C ALA A 180 -8.67 9.80 -21.46
N GLY A 181 -7.96 8.67 -21.33
CA GLY A 181 -6.70 8.44 -22.04
C GLY A 181 -6.28 6.98 -22.01
N GLY A 182 -4.98 6.73 -22.13
CA GLY A 182 -4.39 5.40 -22.06
C GLY A 182 -3.08 5.38 -21.27
N CYS A 183 -2.76 4.24 -20.67
CA CYS A 183 -1.51 3.97 -19.95
C CYS A 183 -0.70 2.88 -20.67
N CYS A 184 -0.30 1.81 -19.99
CA CYS A 184 0.58 0.79 -20.57
C CYS A 184 -0.13 0.01 -21.69
N GLY A 185 0.58 -0.23 -22.79
CA GLY A 185 0.06 -0.93 -23.97
C GLY A 185 -0.78 -0.08 -24.92
N THR A 186 -1.00 1.21 -24.62
CA THR A 186 -1.80 2.09 -25.47
C THR A 186 -0.94 2.77 -26.54
N THR A 187 -1.44 2.85 -27.77
CA THR A 187 -0.77 3.47 -28.92
C THR A 187 -1.62 4.63 -29.47
N PRO A 188 -1.09 5.45 -30.41
CA PRO A 188 -1.85 6.52 -31.04
C PRO A 188 -3.18 6.05 -31.67
N GLU A 189 -3.24 4.81 -32.17
CA GLU A 189 -4.44 4.19 -32.71
C GLU A 189 -5.52 3.99 -31.63
N GLN A 190 -5.16 3.49 -30.43
CA GLN A 190 -6.10 3.43 -29.29
C GLN A 190 -6.59 4.85 -28.93
N ILE A 191 -5.69 5.83 -28.84
CA ILE A 191 -6.06 7.20 -28.45
C ILE A 191 -7.01 7.83 -29.48
N ALA A 192 -6.77 7.63 -30.78
CA ALA A 192 -7.65 8.11 -31.85
C ALA A 192 -9.05 7.46 -31.75
N ALA A 193 -9.11 6.15 -31.51
CA ALA A 193 -10.36 5.44 -31.32
C ALA A 193 -11.13 5.91 -30.07
N ILE A 194 -10.44 6.17 -28.96
CA ILE A 194 -11.02 6.73 -27.73
C ILE A 194 -11.58 8.13 -28.01
N ALA A 195 -10.81 9.00 -28.65
CA ALA A 195 -11.24 10.37 -28.96
C ALA A 195 -12.51 10.38 -29.82
N GLU A 196 -12.58 9.51 -30.83
CA GLU A 196 -13.76 9.38 -31.68
C GLU A 196 -14.97 8.82 -30.91
N ALA A 197 -14.76 7.77 -30.11
CA ALA A 197 -15.83 7.13 -29.36
C ALA A 197 -16.45 8.04 -28.28
N LEU A 198 -15.66 8.96 -27.71
CA LEU A 198 -16.06 9.86 -26.64
C LEU A 198 -16.56 11.24 -27.12
N ARG A 199 -16.41 11.57 -28.41
CA ARG A 199 -16.73 12.89 -28.99
C ARG A 199 -18.10 13.44 -28.59
N ASP A 200 -19.13 12.58 -28.60
CA ASP A 200 -20.52 12.95 -28.31
C ASP A 200 -20.99 12.54 -26.89
N CYS A 201 -20.06 12.09 -26.02
CA CYS A 201 -20.42 11.71 -24.67
C CYS A 201 -20.45 12.94 -23.74
N PRO A 202 -21.47 13.08 -22.88
CA PRO A 202 -21.51 14.18 -21.93
C PRO A 202 -20.41 14.00 -20.86
N CYS A 203 -19.79 15.11 -20.46
CA CYS A 203 -18.91 15.13 -19.30
C CYS A 203 -19.71 14.94 -18.01
N ARG A 204 -19.10 14.25 -17.02
CA ARG A 204 -19.63 14.17 -15.66
C ARG A 204 -19.91 15.57 -15.08
N PRO A 205 -21.10 15.86 -14.54
CA PRO A 205 -21.33 17.08 -13.78
C PRO A 205 -20.56 17.01 -12.45
N ARG A 206 -19.84 18.09 -12.11
CA ARG A 206 -19.11 18.17 -10.85
C ARG A 206 -20.09 18.49 -9.70
N PRO A 207 -20.07 17.74 -8.59
CA PRO A 207 -20.89 18.08 -7.43
C PRO A 207 -20.40 19.38 -6.79
N ALA A 208 -21.27 20.03 -6.02
CA ALA A 208 -20.86 21.16 -5.18
C ALA A 208 -19.84 20.68 -4.13
N LYS A 209 -18.90 21.56 -3.77
CA LYS A 209 -17.92 21.26 -2.72
C LYS A 209 -18.63 20.89 -1.42
N SER A 210 -18.11 19.89 -0.72
CA SER A 210 -18.63 19.48 0.57
C SER A 210 -18.21 20.51 1.62
N HIS A 211 -19.16 21.12 2.33
CA HIS A 211 -18.88 21.98 3.48
C HIS A 211 -18.71 21.18 4.78
N ARG A 212 -18.24 19.93 4.67
CA ARG A 212 -18.00 19.02 5.81
C ARG A 212 -16.52 18.75 5.95
N LEU A 213 -16.10 18.51 7.19
CA LEU A 213 -14.74 18.08 7.47
C LEU A 213 -14.59 16.61 7.09
N HIS A 214 -13.67 16.37 6.16
CA HIS A 214 -13.21 15.02 5.82
C HIS A 214 -11.76 14.86 6.30
N VAL A 215 -11.52 13.82 7.10
CA VAL A 215 -10.19 13.38 7.56
C VAL A 215 -10.00 11.92 7.18
N SER A 216 -8.79 11.38 7.26
CA SER A 216 -8.55 10.00 6.85
C SER A 216 -7.40 9.31 7.57
N GLY A 217 -7.54 7.99 7.71
CA GLY A 217 -6.45 7.04 7.92
C GLY A 217 -6.26 6.23 6.64
N LEU A 218 -6.43 4.91 6.74
CA LEU A 218 -6.69 4.03 5.58
C LEU A 218 -8.12 4.16 5.05
N GLU A 219 -9.02 4.70 5.87
CA GLU A 219 -10.43 4.92 5.53
C GLU A 219 -10.79 6.41 5.71
N ALA A 220 -11.76 6.87 4.93
CA ALA A 220 -12.25 8.24 5.03
C ALA A 220 -13.22 8.37 6.21
N VAL A 221 -13.06 9.42 6.99
CA VAL A 221 -13.92 9.76 8.12
C VAL A 221 -14.51 11.13 7.86
N THR A 222 -15.85 11.17 7.77
CA THR A 222 -16.59 12.43 7.61
C THR A 222 -17.16 12.84 8.94
N ILE A 223 -16.81 14.03 9.40
CA ILE A 223 -17.35 14.62 10.62
C ILE A 223 -18.59 15.42 10.24
N ASP A 224 -19.75 14.91 10.65
CA ASP A 224 -21.06 15.46 10.30
C ASP A 224 -22.06 15.31 11.46
N ARG A 225 -22.48 16.44 12.03
CA ARG A 225 -23.51 16.50 13.06
C ARG A 225 -24.85 15.91 12.61
N GLY A 226 -25.16 15.92 11.31
CA GLY A 226 -26.37 15.32 10.78
C GLY A 226 -26.41 13.80 10.90
N ARG A 227 -25.26 13.16 11.19
CA ARG A 227 -25.16 11.72 11.43
C ARG A 227 -25.12 11.40 12.92
N ASN A 228 -24.06 11.82 13.61
CA ASN A 228 -23.83 11.58 15.04
C ASN A 228 -22.68 12.46 15.55
N PHE A 229 -22.59 12.60 16.88
CA PHE A 229 -21.39 13.16 17.54
C PHE A 229 -20.16 12.28 17.27
N THR A 230 -19.02 12.91 16.98
CA THR A 230 -17.78 12.18 16.68
C THR A 230 -16.90 12.01 17.93
N ASN A 231 -16.69 10.76 18.33
CA ASN A 231 -15.78 10.41 19.43
C ASN A 231 -14.33 10.35 18.95
N ILE A 232 -13.45 11.10 19.62
CA ILE A 232 -12.00 11.07 19.42
C ILE A 232 -11.36 10.34 20.60
N ALA A 233 -10.60 9.28 20.33
CA ALA A 233 -10.03 8.40 21.35
C ALA A 233 -8.90 9.07 22.15
N GLU A 234 -9.09 9.23 23.47
CA GLU A 234 -8.18 10.01 24.35
C GLU A 234 -6.98 9.23 24.94
N ARG A 235 -6.98 7.89 24.94
CA ARG A 235 -6.05 7.11 25.80
C ARG A 235 -4.66 6.89 25.20
N THR A 236 -4.44 7.27 23.96
CA THR A 236 -3.14 7.27 23.27
C THR A 236 -2.35 8.54 23.60
N ASN A 237 -2.33 8.88 24.89
CA ASN A 237 -1.81 10.13 25.42
C ASN A 237 -0.88 9.82 26.61
N VAL A 238 0.41 10.14 26.48
CA VAL A 238 1.41 9.86 27.52
C VAL A 238 1.09 10.64 28.80
N ALA A 239 0.71 11.91 28.71
CA ALA A 239 0.35 12.72 29.87
C ALA A 239 -0.97 12.26 30.54
N GLY A 240 -1.93 11.77 29.76
CA GLY A 240 -3.29 11.44 30.21
C GLY A 240 -3.50 9.97 30.63
N SER A 241 -2.67 9.04 30.14
CA SER A 241 -2.88 7.59 30.31
C SER A 241 -1.65 6.92 30.90
N ARG A 242 -1.69 6.63 32.21
CA ARG A 242 -0.60 5.93 32.93
C ARG A 242 -0.19 4.60 32.27
N LYS A 243 -1.17 3.86 31.73
CA LYS A 243 -0.91 2.60 31.00
C LYS A 243 -0.11 2.88 29.73
N PHE A 244 -0.54 3.85 28.93
CA PHE A 244 0.13 4.20 27.68
C PHE A 244 1.53 4.76 27.94
N ALA A 245 1.68 5.69 28.90
CA ALA A 245 2.96 6.23 29.32
C ALA A 245 3.98 5.15 29.68
N ARG A 246 3.57 4.15 30.49
CA ARG A 246 4.42 3.01 30.84
C ARG A 246 4.86 2.21 29.61
N LEU A 247 3.95 1.97 28.68
CA LEU A 247 4.21 1.17 27.48
C LEU A 247 5.15 1.90 26.51
N ILE A 248 4.97 3.20 26.30
CA ILE A 248 5.88 4.02 25.49
C ILE A 248 7.26 4.10 26.15
N ALA A 249 7.33 4.36 27.46
CA ALA A 249 8.60 4.39 28.18
C ALA A 249 9.34 3.04 28.15
N SER A 250 8.63 1.92 28.11
CA SER A 250 9.22 0.58 27.95
C SER A 250 9.38 0.14 26.49
N GLN A 251 9.09 1.01 25.51
CA GLN A 251 9.09 0.73 24.07
C GLN A 251 8.24 -0.50 23.66
N ASP A 252 7.19 -0.79 24.43
CA ASP A 252 6.22 -1.85 24.11
C ASP A 252 5.11 -1.28 23.20
N TYR A 253 5.50 -0.98 21.96
CA TYR A 253 4.59 -0.42 20.96
C TYR A 253 3.45 -1.38 20.60
N ALA A 254 3.66 -2.70 20.72
CA ALA A 254 2.63 -3.69 20.43
C ALA A 254 1.44 -3.55 21.40
N GLN A 255 1.71 -3.47 22.71
CA GLN A 255 0.65 -3.21 23.68
C GLN A 255 0.12 -1.77 23.63
N ALA A 256 0.94 -0.79 23.24
CA ALA A 256 0.49 0.58 23.03
C ALA A 256 -0.55 0.66 21.89
N LEU A 257 -0.32 -0.06 20.79
CA LEU A 257 -1.29 -0.21 19.70
C LEU A 257 -2.56 -0.95 20.11
N ALA A 258 -2.48 -1.90 21.05
CA ALA A 258 -3.67 -2.53 21.60
C ALA A 258 -4.55 -1.52 22.38
N VAL A 259 -3.94 -0.53 23.06
CA VAL A 259 -4.70 0.58 23.66
C VAL A 259 -5.42 1.39 22.57
N ALA A 260 -4.75 1.70 21.46
CA ALA A 260 -5.37 2.37 20.32
C ALA A 260 -6.55 1.56 19.74
N SER A 261 -6.32 0.29 19.38
CA SER A 261 -7.33 -0.60 18.79
C SER A 261 -8.58 -0.72 19.65
N SER A 262 -8.43 -0.89 20.97
CA SER A 262 -9.56 -1.05 21.88
C SER A 262 -10.51 0.14 21.90
N GLN A 263 -9.98 1.36 21.70
CA GLN A 263 -10.81 2.57 21.66
C GLN A 263 -11.56 2.69 20.33
N LEU A 264 -10.93 2.29 19.22
CA LEU A 264 -11.56 2.27 17.90
C LEU A 264 -12.66 1.21 17.83
N GLU A 265 -12.43 0.04 18.44
CA GLU A 265 -13.47 -1.00 18.62
C GLU A 265 -14.63 -0.51 19.48
N SER A 266 -14.37 0.40 20.42
CA SER A 266 -15.37 1.04 21.28
C SER A 266 -16.10 2.22 20.63
N GLY A 267 -15.91 2.46 19.32
CA GLY A 267 -16.68 3.43 18.54
C GLY A 267 -16.01 4.78 18.28
N ALA A 268 -14.70 4.91 18.50
CA ALA A 268 -13.94 6.06 18.01
C ALA A 268 -13.53 5.88 16.53
N SER A 269 -13.53 6.98 15.76
CA SER A 269 -13.08 7.01 14.35
C SER A 269 -11.84 7.87 14.14
N VAL A 270 -11.48 8.67 15.14
CA VAL A 270 -10.28 9.49 15.19
C VAL A 270 -9.50 9.14 16.45
N MET A 271 -8.18 9.07 16.33
CA MET A 271 -7.27 8.78 17.44
C MET A 271 -6.43 10.01 17.78
N ASP A 272 -6.55 10.50 19.01
CA ASP A 272 -5.69 11.56 19.55
C ASP A 272 -4.37 10.96 20.04
N VAL A 273 -3.25 11.38 19.44
CA VAL A 273 -1.93 10.83 19.75
C VAL A 273 -1.07 11.92 20.37
N ASN A 274 -0.72 11.75 21.65
CA ASN A 274 0.13 12.68 22.38
C ASN A 274 1.34 11.95 23.00
N MET A 275 2.54 12.46 22.69
CA MET A 275 3.84 11.93 23.13
C MET A 275 4.61 12.92 24.00
N ASP A 276 3.96 13.97 24.51
CA ASP A 276 4.58 14.96 25.36
C ASP A 276 4.83 14.40 26.77
N ASP A 277 6.11 14.30 27.13
CA ASP A 277 6.57 14.00 28.49
C ASP A 277 8.00 14.54 28.65
N ALA A 278 8.33 15.05 29.85
CA ALA A 278 9.64 15.63 30.11
C ALA A 278 10.81 14.62 29.99
N MET A 279 10.52 13.32 30.07
CA MET A 279 11.51 12.24 30.01
C MET A 279 11.63 11.59 28.63
N LEU A 280 10.81 12.00 27.65
CA LEU A 280 10.79 11.43 26.31
C LEU A 280 11.27 12.45 25.27
N ASP A 281 11.87 11.94 24.19
CA ASP A 281 11.97 12.71 22.94
C ASP A 281 10.62 12.61 22.23
N SER A 282 9.72 13.55 22.51
CA SER A 282 8.36 13.56 21.97
C SER A 282 8.31 13.53 20.45
N ARG A 283 9.28 14.17 19.77
CA ARG A 283 9.37 14.18 18.32
C ARG A 283 9.68 12.78 17.80
N ALA A 284 10.72 12.15 18.34
CA ALA A 284 11.13 10.80 17.93
C ALA A 284 10.06 9.75 18.26
N GLU A 285 9.40 9.87 19.42
CA GLU A 285 8.35 8.93 19.83
C GLU A 285 7.07 9.08 19.01
N MET A 286 6.70 10.32 18.62
CA MET A 286 5.59 10.55 17.68
C MET A 286 5.86 9.88 16.33
N GLU A 287 7.06 10.07 15.79
CA GLU A 287 7.50 9.44 14.54
C GLU A 287 7.42 7.92 14.62
N LYS A 288 8.04 7.30 15.63
CA LYS A 288 8.02 5.84 15.81
C LYS A 288 6.62 5.30 15.96
N PHE A 289 5.82 5.87 16.86
CA PHE A 289 4.49 5.37 17.15
C PHE A 289 3.58 5.44 15.93
N LEU A 290 3.58 6.54 15.17
CA LEU A 290 2.76 6.65 13.96
C LEU A 290 3.21 5.68 12.86
N ARG A 291 4.52 5.45 12.71
CA ARG A 291 5.01 4.42 11.78
C ARG A 291 4.61 3.02 12.21
N HIS A 292 4.61 2.71 13.52
CA HIS A 292 4.06 1.46 14.03
C HIS A 292 2.55 1.37 13.78
N ALA A 293 1.80 2.45 14.03
CA ALA A 293 0.36 2.51 13.82
C ALA A 293 -0.03 2.30 12.36
N ALA A 294 0.73 2.86 11.41
CA ALA A 294 0.52 2.65 9.98
C ALA A 294 0.63 1.18 9.54
N ASN A 295 1.36 0.36 10.31
CA ASN A 295 1.52 -1.08 10.06
C ASN A 295 0.48 -1.96 10.78
N GLU A 296 -0.43 -1.38 11.58
CA GLU A 296 -1.49 -2.10 12.28
C GLU A 296 -2.86 -1.73 11.67
N PRO A 297 -3.46 -2.55 10.79
CA PRO A 297 -4.68 -2.18 10.05
C PRO A 297 -5.86 -1.74 10.93
N ALA A 298 -6.01 -2.36 12.11
CA ALA A 298 -7.08 -2.01 13.05
C ALA A 298 -6.96 -0.58 13.59
N VAL A 299 -5.72 -0.07 13.68
CA VAL A 299 -5.38 1.30 14.10
C VAL A 299 -5.30 2.23 12.89
N ALA A 300 -4.59 1.82 11.84
CA ALA A 300 -4.33 2.62 10.64
C ALA A 300 -5.60 3.07 9.91
N ARG A 301 -6.73 2.35 10.04
CA ARG A 301 -8.02 2.77 9.47
C ARG A 301 -8.52 4.12 10.02
N ALA A 302 -8.18 4.45 11.27
CA ALA A 302 -8.64 5.67 11.91
C ALA A 302 -7.85 6.89 11.44
N ALA A 303 -8.51 8.04 11.40
CA ALA A 303 -7.81 9.31 11.22
C ALA A 303 -7.01 9.67 12.48
N VAL A 304 -5.91 10.39 12.30
CA VAL A 304 -5.03 10.79 13.40
C VAL A 304 -5.21 12.25 13.73
N MET A 305 -5.45 12.54 15.01
CA MET A 305 -5.30 13.84 15.63
C MET A 305 -3.92 13.89 16.28
N VAL A 306 -3.00 14.67 15.71
CA VAL A 306 -1.62 14.80 16.19
C VAL A 306 -1.61 15.83 17.31
N ASP A 307 -1.44 15.36 18.55
CA ASP A 307 -1.47 16.19 19.75
C ASP A 307 -0.08 16.46 20.33
N SER A 308 0.31 17.74 20.37
CA SER A 308 1.52 18.17 21.07
C SER A 308 1.52 19.68 21.32
N SER A 309 2.16 20.07 22.43
CA SER A 309 2.52 21.45 22.74
C SER A 309 3.77 21.95 22.00
N HIS A 310 4.54 21.03 21.38
CA HIS A 310 5.76 21.30 20.63
C HIS A 310 5.49 21.22 19.12
N TRP A 311 5.75 22.31 18.40
CA TRP A 311 5.47 22.38 16.97
C TRP A 311 6.27 21.35 16.15
N ASP A 312 7.54 21.09 16.51
CA ASP A 312 8.37 20.12 15.81
C ASP A 312 7.82 18.69 15.93
N THR A 313 7.17 18.35 17.05
CA THR A 313 6.47 17.07 17.24
C THR A 313 5.23 16.98 16.36
N VAL A 314 4.47 18.07 16.23
CA VAL A 314 3.32 18.14 15.31
C VAL A 314 3.78 17.91 13.87
N LEU A 315 4.83 18.59 13.43
CA LEU A 315 5.40 18.42 12.09
C LEU A 315 5.88 16.98 11.86
N ALA A 316 6.57 16.38 12.82
CA ALA A 316 6.97 14.98 12.75
C ALA A 316 5.75 14.06 12.60
N GLY A 317 4.67 14.34 13.33
CA GLY A 317 3.43 13.58 13.20
C GLY A 317 2.82 13.67 11.79
N LEU A 318 2.67 14.90 11.27
CA LEU A 318 2.10 15.15 9.94
C LEU A 318 2.94 14.54 8.80
N LYS A 319 4.27 14.56 8.93
CA LYS A 319 5.22 13.99 7.97
C LYS A 319 5.31 12.45 8.01
N ASN A 320 4.68 11.80 8.98
CA ASN A 320 4.64 10.34 9.12
C ASN A 320 3.22 9.75 9.03
N ALA A 321 2.22 10.58 8.68
CA ALA A 321 0.83 10.15 8.55
C ALA A 321 0.32 10.35 7.10
N GLN A 322 -0.03 9.23 6.44
CA GLN A 322 -0.48 9.23 5.04
C GLN A 322 -1.83 9.90 4.82
N GLY A 323 -2.70 9.90 5.83
CA GLY A 323 -4.04 10.47 5.76
C GLY A 323 -4.08 12.00 5.91
N LYS A 324 -5.29 12.57 5.81
CA LYS A 324 -5.58 13.93 6.26
C LYS A 324 -5.77 13.93 7.78
N CYS A 325 -4.84 14.55 8.49
CA CYS A 325 -4.80 14.61 9.95
C CYS A 325 -5.53 15.85 10.50
N ILE A 326 -5.72 15.84 11.82
CA ILE A 326 -6.09 17.02 12.60
C ILE A 326 -4.89 17.43 13.46
N VAL A 327 -4.50 18.70 13.44
CA VAL A 327 -3.50 19.26 14.35
C VAL A 327 -4.17 19.66 15.66
N ASN A 328 -3.70 19.10 16.78
CA ASN A 328 -4.12 19.46 18.13
C ASN A 328 -2.90 19.98 18.91
N SER A 329 -2.71 21.26 19.12
CA SER A 329 -3.49 22.39 18.63
C SER A 329 -2.56 23.56 18.31
N ILE A 330 -3.11 24.57 17.64
CA ILE A 330 -2.48 25.89 17.51
C ILE A 330 -3.25 26.91 18.35
N SER A 331 -2.61 28.02 18.71
CA SER A 331 -3.26 29.11 19.47
C SER A 331 -2.54 30.44 19.26
N LEU A 332 -3.14 31.52 19.78
CA LEU A 332 -2.58 32.87 19.72
C LEU A 332 -1.64 33.18 20.88
N LYS A 333 -1.27 32.19 21.71
CA LYS A 333 -0.43 32.39 22.92
C LYS A 333 0.93 33.04 22.64
N GLU A 334 1.53 32.71 21.50
CA GLU A 334 2.82 33.24 21.02
C GLU A 334 2.64 34.44 20.06
N GLY A 335 1.42 34.98 19.99
CA GLY A 335 1.03 36.06 19.09
C GLY A 335 0.64 35.61 17.68
N GLU A 336 0.06 36.55 16.95
CA GLU A 336 -0.50 36.35 15.61
C GLU A 336 0.50 35.80 14.58
N ARG A 337 1.76 36.27 14.61
CA ARG A 337 2.77 35.84 13.64
C ARG A 337 3.01 34.34 13.72
N SER A 338 3.26 33.81 14.92
CA SER A 338 3.50 32.38 15.12
C SER A 338 2.27 31.55 14.77
N PHE A 339 1.08 32.02 15.13
CA PHE A 339 -0.18 31.38 14.76
C PHE A 339 -0.34 31.24 13.23
N ILE A 340 -0.07 32.30 12.48
CA ILE A 340 -0.15 32.31 11.01
C ILE A 340 0.89 31.37 10.39
N GLU A 341 2.13 31.38 10.89
CA GLU A 341 3.21 30.50 10.40
C GLU A 341 2.84 29.03 10.59
N LYS A 342 2.39 28.65 11.79
CA LYS A 342 1.95 27.28 12.11
C LYS A 342 0.74 26.87 11.28
N ALA A 343 -0.25 27.74 11.15
CA ALA A 343 -1.45 27.48 10.35
C ALA A 343 -1.13 27.31 8.86
N ARG A 344 -0.27 28.18 8.28
CA ARG A 344 0.17 28.06 6.88
C ARG A 344 0.83 26.70 6.64
N GLU A 345 1.72 26.30 7.53
CA GLU A 345 2.45 25.05 7.40
C GLU A 345 1.52 23.82 7.55
N ALA A 346 0.56 23.84 8.49
CA ALA A 346 -0.49 22.83 8.58
C ALA A 346 -1.32 22.74 7.27
N GLY A 347 -1.65 23.88 6.68
CA GLY A 347 -2.38 23.97 5.41
C GLY A 347 -1.60 23.44 4.20
N ARG A 348 -0.27 23.63 4.16
CA ARG A 348 0.60 23.03 3.14
C ARG A 348 0.62 21.51 3.23
N LEU A 349 0.63 20.97 4.45
CA LEU A 349 0.57 19.53 4.72
C LEU A 349 -0.85 18.94 4.62
N GLY A 350 -1.85 19.79 4.38
CA GLY A 350 -3.24 19.39 4.16
C GLY A 350 -4.00 18.96 5.41
N ALA A 351 -3.60 19.44 6.60
CA ALA A 351 -4.24 19.10 7.86
C ALA A 351 -5.36 20.09 8.24
N ALA A 352 -6.39 19.59 8.91
CA ALA A 352 -7.33 20.44 9.67
C ALA A 352 -6.68 20.90 10.98
N VAL A 353 -7.17 21.98 11.57
CA VAL A 353 -6.56 22.58 12.76
C VAL A 353 -7.54 22.76 13.91
N VAL A 354 -7.17 22.27 15.09
CA VAL A 354 -7.78 22.66 16.35
C VAL A 354 -7.15 23.96 16.82
N VAL A 355 -7.97 24.97 17.06
CA VAL A 355 -7.55 26.25 17.63
C VAL A 355 -8.06 26.37 19.06
N MET A 356 -7.14 26.36 20.01
CA MET A 356 -7.45 26.57 21.42
C MET A 356 -7.77 28.05 21.67
N ALA A 357 -8.79 28.31 22.49
CA ALA A 357 -9.12 29.63 23.02
C ALA A 357 -8.07 30.12 24.05
N PHE A 358 -6.86 30.37 23.56
CA PHE A 358 -5.71 30.84 24.32
C PHE A 358 -4.98 31.90 23.47
N ASP A 359 -4.81 33.10 24.01
CA ASP A 359 -4.11 34.20 23.35
C ASP A 359 -2.98 34.76 24.23
N GLU A 360 -2.41 35.89 23.85
CA GLU A 360 -1.30 36.56 24.54
C GLU A 360 -1.63 36.95 25.99
N LYS A 361 -2.92 37.00 26.36
CA LYS A 361 -3.39 37.31 27.72
C LYS A 361 -3.66 36.05 28.56
N GLY A 362 -3.50 34.86 27.99
CA GLY A 362 -3.74 33.59 28.67
C GLY A 362 -4.93 32.80 28.12
N GLN A 363 -5.29 31.74 28.84
CA GLN A 363 -6.40 30.87 28.51
C GLN A 363 -7.74 31.55 28.81
N ALA A 364 -8.73 31.40 27.91
CA ALA A 364 -10.07 31.93 28.14
C ALA A 364 -10.86 31.11 29.15
N THR A 365 -11.25 31.75 30.25
CA THR A 365 -12.02 31.14 31.34
C THR A 365 -13.52 31.43 31.26
N ASP A 366 -13.90 32.60 30.75
CA ASP A 366 -15.30 33.05 30.64
C ASP A 366 -15.83 33.11 29.20
N PHE A 367 -17.15 33.20 29.06
CA PHE A 367 -17.84 33.26 27.76
C PHE A 367 -17.34 34.39 26.83
N ALA A 368 -17.13 35.60 27.37
CA ALA A 368 -16.74 36.76 26.57
C ALA A 368 -15.34 36.56 25.97
N ARG A 369 -14.40 36.07 26.77
CA ARG A 369 -13.03 35.77 26.32
C ARG A 369 -13.00 34.59 25.35
N LYS A 370 -13.79 33.54 25.59
CA LYS A 370 -13.87 32.38 24.68
C LYS A 370 -14.32 32.81 23.28
N THR A 371 -15.39 33.60 23.19
CA THR A 371 -15.94 34.08 21.91
C THR A 371 -15.02 35.09 21.21
N GLU A 372 -14.38 36.00 21.95
CA GLU A 372 -13.41 36.96 21.42
C GLU A 372 -12.24 36.26 20.70
N ILE A 373 -11.59 35.30 21.38
CA ILE A 373 -10.42 34.60 20.84
C ILE A 373 -10.82 33.73 19.64
N CYS A 374 -11.91 32.97 19.74
CA CYS A 374 -12.41 32.13 18.65
C CYS A 374 -12.75 32.96 17.40
N ALA A 375 -13.39 34.12 17.57
CA ALA A 375 -13.72 35.02 16.45
C ALA A 375 -12.46 35.60 15.80
N ARG A 376 -11.46 35.99 16.61
CA ARG A 376 -10.17 36.50 16.12
C ARG A 376 -9.44 35.42 15.32
N ALA A 377 -9.29 34.22 15.87
CA ALA A 377 -8.61 33.12 15.21
C ALA A 377 -9.30 32.70 13.90
N TYR A 378 -10.63 32.58 13.91
CA TYR A 378 -11.41 32.25 12.72
C TYR A 378 -11.14 33.22 11.58
N ARG A 379 -11.24 34.54 11.83
CA ARG A 379 -10.97 35.58 10.82
C ARG A 379 -9.53 35.54 10.31
N LEU A 380 -8.56 35.27 11.18
CA LEU A 380 -7.17 35.14 10.75
C LEU A 380 -6.98 33.95 9.80
N LEU A 381 -7.61 32.80 10.08
CA LEU A 381 -7.52 31.63 9.22
C LEU A 381 -8.27 31.81 7.90
N THR A 382 -9.50 32.32 7.93
CA THR A 382 -10.31 32.51 6.72
C THR A 382 -9.80 33.67 5.86
N ASP A 383 -9.64 34.85 6.44
CA ASP A 383 -9.44 36.09 5.67
C ASP A 383 -7.99 36.27 5.23
N ARG A 384 -7.01 35.74 5.98
CA ARG A 384 -5.57 35.91 5.69
C ARG A 384 -4.93 34.69 5.05
N LEU A 385 -5.42 33.48 5.37
CA LEU A 385 -4.84 32.23 4.87
C LEU A 385 -5.76 31.46 3.93
N GLY A 386 -7.03 31.87 3.77
CA GLY A 386 -7.97 31.19 2.89
C GLY A 386 -8.31 29.77 3.33
N PHE A 387 -8.24 29.48 4.64
CA PHE A 387 -8.70 28.20 5.17
C PHE A 387 -10.19 28.00 4.85
N GLU A 388 -10.53 26.80 4.39
CA GLU A 388 -11.92 26.38 4.33
C GLU A 388 -12.48 26.34 5.77
N PRO A 389 -13.63 26.97 6.06
CA PRO A 389 -14.17 27.00 7.41
C PRO A 389 -14.37 25.61 8.02
N CYS A 390 -14.69 24.60 7.21
CA CYS A 390 -14.85 23.22 7.66
C CYS A 390 -13.53 22.55 8.10
N ASP A 391 -12.36 23.12 7.81
CA ASP A 391 -11.07 22.63 8.32
C ASP A 391 -10.64 23.32 9.63
N ILE A 392 -11.47 24.24 10.15
CA ILE A 392 -11.25 24.96 11.40
C ILE A 392 -12.10 24.33 12.52
N ILE A 393 -11.42 23.78 13.53
CA ILE A 393 -12.05 23.26 14.74
C ILE A 393 -11.71 24.20 15.89
N LEU A 394 -12.70 24.83 16.49
CA LEU A 394 -12.51 25.74 17.62
C LEU A 394 -12.70 24.97 18.92
N ASP A 395 -11.71 25.02 19.81
CA ASP A 395 -11.81 24.49 21.18
C ASP A 395 -11.92 25.66 22.16
N PRO A 396 -13.14 25.97 22.68
CA PRO A 396 -13.33 27.00 23.69
C PRO A 396 -12.61 26.72 25.02
N GLY A 397 -12.10 25.51 25.24
CA GLY A 397 -11.38 25.08 26.43
C GLY A 397 -12.32 24.57 27.52
N VAL A 398 -12.46 23.24 27.60
CA VAL A 398 -13.14 22.56 28.72
C VAL A 398 -12.25 22.62 29.96
N LEU A 399 -12.75 23.23 31.03
CA LEU A 399 -12.05 23.40 32.30
C LEU A 399 -12.76 22.62 33.43
N ALA A 400 -12.03 22.36 34.52
CA ALA A 400 -12.55 21.58 35.65
C ALA A 400 -13.62 22.34 36.43
N VAL A 401 -14.74 21.67 36.73
CA VAL A 401 -15.83 22.16 37.59
C VAL A 401 -15.97 21.30 38.85
N GLY A 402 -16.77 21.74 39.81
CA GLY A 402 -16.94 21.03 41.08
C GLY A 402 -15.68 21.04 41.97
N THR A 403 -14.82 22.05 41.80
CA THR A 403 -13.54 22.18 42.52
C THR A 403 -13.67 22.80 43.91
N GLY A 404 -14.83 23.38 44.23
CA GLY A 404 -15.05 24.16 45.46
C GLY A 404 -14.60 25.62 45.36
N ILE A 405 -14.05 26.04 44.22
CA ILE A 405 -13.67 27.43 43.93
C ILE A 405 -14.82 28.10 43.16
N PRO A 406 -15.45 29.18 43.68
CA PRO A 406 -16.61 29.82 43.06
C PRO A 406 -16.37 30.27 41.61
N GLU A 407 -15.17 30.76 41.32
CA GLU A 407 -14.79 31.23 39.97
C GLU A 407 -14.86 30.11 38.92
N HIS A 408 -14.78 28.84 39.35
CA HIS A 408 -14.80 27.68 38.45
C HIS A 408 -16.22 27.14 38.19
N SER A 409 -17.25 27.62 38.89
CA SER A 409 -18.60 27.03 38.81
C SER A 409 -19.21 27.17 37.42
N ARG A 410 -18.94 28.30 36.75
CA ARG A 410 -19.50 28.65 35.45
C ARG A 410 -18.77 28.07 34.24
N TYR A 411 -17.60 27.45 34.43
CA TYR A 411 -16.77 27.05 33.29
C TYR A 411 -17.46 26.11 32.29
N ALA A 412 -18.30 25.19 32.78
CA ALA A 412 -19.07 24.30 31.92
C ALA A 412 -20.16 25.04 31.13
N VAL A 413 -20.94 25.90 31.79
CA VAL A 413 -21.95 26.76 31.15
C VAL A 413 -21.33 27.67 30.11
N ASP A 414 -20.24 28.36 30.46
CA ASP A 414 -19.57 29.30 29.57
C ASP A 414 -18.99 28.60 28.33
N PHE A 415 -18.56 27.33 28.45
CA PHE A 415 -18.19 26.50 27.29
C PHE A 415 -19.41 26.20 26.40
N ILE A 416 -20.52 25.73 26.98
CA ILE A 416 -21.75 25.38 26.24
C ILE A 416 -22.30 26.61 25.50
N GLU A 417 -22.34 27.76 26.16
CA GLU A 417 -22.76 29.03 25.56
C GLU A 417 -21.78 29.47 24.45
N ALA A 418 -20.47 29.31 24.65
CA ALA A 418 -19.49 29.63 23.62
C ALA A 418 -19.65 28.74 22.38
N VAL A 419 -19.92 27.45 22.55
CA VAL A 419 -20.25 26.55 21.43
C VAL A 419 -21.48 27.04 20.67
N ARG A 420 -22.57 27.37 21.38
CA ARG A 420 -23.79 27.91 20.76
C ARG A 420 -23.51 29.19 19.98
N TRP A 421 -22.72 30.08 20.55
CA TRP A 421 -22.31 31.33 19.92
C TRP A 421 -21.46 31.09 18.67
N ILE A 422 -20.46 30.21 18.73
CA ILE A 422 -19.61 29.86 17.60
C ILE A 422 -20.46 29.36 16.44
N LYS A 423 -21.41 28.45 16.70
CA LYS A 423 -22.31 27.92 15.67
C LYS A 423 -23.23 28.96 15.04
N ALA A 424 -23.62 29.98 15.80
CA ALA A 424 -24.44 31.06 15.29
C ALA A 424 -23.65 32.12 14.50
N ASN A 425 -22.37 32.32 14.80
CA ASN A 425 -21.60 33.48 14.32
C ASN A 425 -20.42 33.14 13.39
N LEU A 426 -19.90 31.92 13.43
CA LEU A 426 -18.72 31.48 12.67
C LEU A 426 -19.11 30.31 11.75
N PRO A 427 -19.75 30.59 10.60
CA PRO A 427 -20.37 29.56 9.77
C PRO A 427 -19.34 28.59 9.19
N GLY A 428 -19.64 27.29 9.26
CA GLY A 428 -18.77 26.23 8.74
C GLY A 428 -17.69 25.75 9.70
N ALA A 429 -17.30 26.56 10.71
CA ALA A 429 -16.38 26.11 11.75
C ALA A 429 -16.97 24.99 12.62
N LEU A 430 -16.11 24.04 13.00
CA LEU A 430 -16.45 22.97 13.93
C LEU A 430 -16.02 23.35 15.35
N THR A 431 -16.51 22.60 16.35
CA THR A 431 -16.16 22.75 17.74
C THR A 431 -15.75 21.42 18.37
N SER A 432 -14.75 21.47 19.25
CA SER A 432 -14.29 20.33 20.03
C SER A 432 -13.95 20.71 21.47
N GLY A 433 -13.53 19.72 22.26
CA GLY A 433 -13.09 19.88 23.64
C GLY A 433 -12.58 18.58 24.27
N GLY A 434 -11.59 18.71 25.16
CA GLY A 434 -11.12 17.64 26.03
C GLY A 434 -12.10 17.35 27.18
N ILE A 435 -13.04 16.43 26.98
CA ILE A 435 -14.17 16.19 27.90
C ILE A 435 -13.70 15.70 29.27
N SER A 436 -12.63 14.90 29.29
CA SER A 436 -12.04 14.38 30.53
C SER A 436 -11.53 15.46 31.49
N ASN A 437 -11.24 16.67 31.00
CA ASN A 437 -10.77 17.79 31.82
C ASN A 437 -11.84 18.33 32.79
N LEU A 438 -13.11 18.21 32.39
CA LEU A 438 -14.27 18.68 33.16
C LEU A 438 -14.32 18.09 34.57
N SER A 439 -14.00 16.79 34.70
CA SER A 439 -14.20 16.01 35.91
C SER A 439 -12.91 15.76 36.71
N PHE A 440 -11.87 16.58 36.51
CA PHE A 440 -10.59 16.39 37.19
C PHE A 440 -10.67 16.47 38.72
N ALA A 441 -11.61 17.22 39.28
CA ALA A 441 -11.84 17.27 40.74
C ALA A 441 -12.24 15.92 41.34
N PHE A 442 -12.76 14.99 40.53
CA PHE A 442 -13.31 13.71 40.96
C PHE A 442 -12.46 12.50 40.52
N ARG A 443 -11.16 12.71 40.27
CA ARG A 443 -10.22 11.60 39.95
C ARG A 443 -10.28 10.51 41.02
N GLY A 444 -10.50 9.27 40.59
CA GLY A 444 -10.66 8.11 41.48
C GLY A 444 -12.11 7.68 41.71
N ASN A 445 -13.09 8.52 41.34
CA ASN A 445 -14.52 8.17 41.37
C ASN A 445 -15.10 8.10 39.95
N ASN A 446 -14.92 6.95 39.28
CA ASN A 446 -15.34 6.79 37.89
C ASN A 446 -16.84 6.96 37.70
N ALA A 447 -17.69 6.47 38.62
CA ALA A 447 -19.14 6.61 38.51
C ALA A 447 -19.59 8.08 38.40
N VAL A 448 -19.00 8.97 39.21
CA VAL A 448 -19.28 10.41 39.14
C VAL A 448 -18.72 11.01 37.85
N ARG A 449 -17.50 10.65 37.45
CA ARG A 449 -16.87 11.18 36.23
C ARG A 449 -17.65 10.80 34.97
N GLU A 450 -18.05 9.55 34.85
CA GLU A 450 -18.87 9.03 33.74
C GLU A 450 -20.20 9.80 33.66
N ALA A 451 -20.88 10.00 34.80
CA ALA A 451 -22.11 10.79 34.84
C ALA A 451 -21.88 12.26 34.43
N MET A 452 -20.82 12.90 34.90
CA MET A 452 -20.44 14.27 34.50
C MET A 452 -20.21 14.39 32.99
N HIS A 453 -19.50 13.42 32.40
CA HIS A 453 -19.22 13.40 30.97
C HIS A 453 -20.51 13.27 30.16
N SER A 454 -21.38 12.33 30.52
CA SER A 454 -22.66 12.13 29.83
C SER A 454 -23.59 13.34 29.91
N VAL A 455 -23.73 13.97 31.08
CA VAL A 455 -24.58 15.15 31.26
C VAL A 455 -24.02 16.37 30.51
N PHE A 456 -22.71 16.60 30.57
CA PHE A 456 -22.08 17.68 29.83
C PHE A 456 -22.22 17.50 28.32
N LEU A 457 -21.93 16.30 27.81
CA LEU A 457 -22.06 16.01 26.39
C LEU A 457 -23.51 16.16 25.90
N TYR A 458 -24.50 15.74 26.69
CA TYR A 458 -25.91 15.94 26.36
C TYR A 458 -26.22 17.41 26.01
N HIS A 459 -25.87 18.33 26.92
CA HIS A 459 -26.11 19.77 26.70
C HIS A 459 -25.16 20.40 25.68
N ALA A 460 -23.90 19.98 25.62
CA ALA A 460 -22.94 20.51 24.68
C ALA A 460 -23.29 20.12 23.22
N ILE A 461 -23.72 18.88 22.99
CA ILE A 461 -24.17 18.40 21.67
C ILE A 461 -25.45 19.13 21.25
N GLU A 462 -26.39 19.35 22.19
CA GLU A 462 -27.59 20.16 21.95
C GLU A 462 -27.23 21.60 21.55
N ALA A 463 -26.26 22.22 22.23
CA ALA A 463 -25.74 23.55 21.88
C ALA A 463 -24.96 23.56 20.56
N GLY A 464 -24.44 22.41 20.15
CA GLY A 464 -23.93 22.17 18.81
C GLY A 464 -22.50 21.66 18.69
N LEU A 465 -21.96 21.03 19.73
CA LEU A 465 -20.65 20.40 19.73
C LEU A 465 -20.57 19.29 18.66
N ASP A 466 -19.58 19.31 17.77
CA ASP A 466 -19.47 18.33 16.68
C ASP A 466 -18.69 17.07 17.08
N MET A 467 -17.64 17.25 17.89
CA MET A 467 -16.72 16.18 18.27
C MET A 467 -16.11 16.42 19.65
N GLY A 468 -15.54 15.41 20.27
CA GLY A 468 -14.84 15.57 21.55
C GLY A 468 -13.82 14.48 21.82
N ILE A 469 -12.77 14.86 22.54
CA ILE A 469 -11.72 13.93 23.00
C ILE A 469 -12.23 13.27 24.28
N VAL A 470 -12.55 11.99 24.16
CA VAL A 470 -13.26 11.18 25.17
C VAL A 470 -12.65 9.79 25.25
N ASN A 471 -12.93 9.08 26.35
CA ASN A 471 -12.82 7.64 26.41
C ASN A 471 -14.20 7.03 26.12
N PRO A 472 -14.43 6.44 24.92
CA PRO A 472 -15.75 5.93 24.54
C PRO A 472 -16.30 4.90 25.53
N ALA A 473 -15.42 4.11 26.16
CA ALA A 473 -15.82 3.08 27.13
C ALA A 473 -16.32 3.63 28.48
N MET A 474 -16.15 4.94 28.76
CA MET A 474 -16.64 5.60 29.98
C MET A 474 -17.94 6.39 29.75
N LEU A 475 -18.51 6.38 28.54
CA LEU A 475 -19.74 7.09 28.27
C LEU A 475 -20.95 6.24 28.69
N ARG A 476 -21.61 6.63 29.78
CA ARG A 476 -22.89 6.04 30.19
C ARG A 476 -24.04 6.61 29.38
N VAL A 477 -25.08 5.80 29.17
CA VAL A 477 -26.35 6.28 28.62
C VAL A 477 -26.97 7.25 29.63
N TYR A 478 -27.34 8.44 29.17
CA TYR A 478 -27.84 9.53 30.02
C TYR A 478 -29.04 9.11 30.88
N ASP A 479 -29.98 8.37 30.29
CA ASP A 479 -31.21 7.90 30.96
C ASP A 479 -30.97 6.78 31.99
N GLU A 480 -29.79 6.15 31.98
CA GLU A 480 -29.42 5.08 32.92
C GLU A 480 -28.67 5.61 34.15
N ILE A 481 -28.44 6.92 34.23
CA ILE A 481 -27.78 7.54 35.39
C ILE A 481 -28.76 7.58 36.57
N GLU A 482 -28.29 7.17 37.75
CA GLU A 482 -29.07 7.18 38.98
C GLU A 482 -29.67 8.59 39.25
N PRO A 483 -30.99 8.72 39.51
CA PRO A 483 -31.67 10.01 39.52
C PRO A 483 -31.09 11.09 40.47
N GLU A 484 -30.65 10.71 41.68
CA GLU A 484 -30.03 11.65 42.62
C GLU A 484 -28.65 12.11 42.11
N LEU A 485 -27.83 11.19 41.59
CA LEU A 485 -26.55 11.51 40.97
C LEU A 485 -26.73 12.40 39.74
N LEU A 486 -27.69 12.07 38.86
CA LEU A 486 -28.02 12.87 37.67
C LEU A 486 -28.34 14.30 38.07
N LYS A 487 -29.22 14.51 39.06
CA LYS A 487 -29.56 15.84 39.55
C LYS A 487 -28.35 16.59 40.10
N CYS A 488 -27.54 15.94 40.95
CA CYS A 488 -26.35 16.59 41.53
C CYS A 488 -25.34 17.00 40.45
N VAL A 489 -25.15 16.16 39.44
CA VAL A 489 -24.26 16.44 38.32
C VAL A 489 -24.83 17.56 37.45
N SER A 490 -26.11 17.50 37.07
CA SER A 490 -26.77 18.56 36.29
C SER A 490 -26.69 19.92 36.97
N ASP A 491 -26.91 19.97 38.29
CA ASP A 491 -26.79 21.21 39.06
C ASP A 491 -25.38 21.83 39.00
N VAL A 492 -24.33 20.99 39.02
CA VAL A 492 -22.92 21.44 38.89
C VAL A 492 -22.58 21.84 37.46
N ILE A 493 -23.03 21.10 36.45
CA ILE A 493 -22.74 21.39 35.04
C ILE A 493 -23.46 22.66 34.56
N LEU A 494 -24.68 22.88 35.04
CA LEU A 494 -25.52 24.01 34.63
C LEU A 494 -25.44 25.21 35.59
N ASP A 495 -24.64 25.12 36.65
CA ASP A 495 -24.47 26.17 37.68
C ASP A 495 -25.82 26.67 38.22
N THR A 496 -26.73 25.76 38.60
CA THR A 496 -28.12 26.09 38.95
C THR A 496 -28.25 26.81 40.29
N ASP A 497 -27.40 26.48 41.26
CA ASP A 497 -27.30 27.14 42.55
C ASP A 497 -25.92 26.99 43.21
N ALA A 498 -25.63 27.87 44.18
CA ALA A 498 -24.35 27.94 44.86
C ALA A 498 -23.98 26.67 45.68
N GLY A 499 -24.95 25.86 46.09
CA GLY A 499 -24.73 24.64 46.87
C GLY A 499 -24.49 23.39 46.02
N ALA A 500 -24.53 23.48 44.69
CA ALA A 500 -24.43 22.32 43.79
C ALA A 500 -23.14 21.52 43.99
N THR A 501 -22.00 22.21 44.13
CA THR A 501 -20.69 21.55 44.30
C THR A 501 -20.62 20.76 45.60
N GLU A 502 -21.10 21.32 46.71
CA GLU A 502 -21.09 20.64 48.01
C GLU A 502 -21.97 19.38 47.99
N ARG A 503 -23.14 19.45 47.36
CA ARG A 503 -24.02 18.27 47.20
C ARG A 503 -23.37 17.16 46.39
N LEU A 504 -22.71 17.51 45.27
CA LEU A 504 -22.02 16.52 44.44
C LEU A 504 -20.83 15.90 45.19
N LEU A 505 -20.04 16.67 45.93
CA LEU A 505 -18.95 16.16 46.77
C LEU A 505 -19.47 15.18 47.84
N ALA A 506 -20.56 15.53 48.52
CA ALA A 506 -21.19 14.66 49.51
C ALA A 506 -21.73 13.36 48.89
N LYS A 507 -22.34 13.42 47.70
CA LYS A 507 -22.79 12.22 46.96
C LYS A 507 -21.58 11.38 46.48
N ALA A 508 -20.53 12.02 45.99
CA ALA A 508 -19.31 11.34 45.56
C ALA A 508 -18.64 10.58 46.71
N ALA A 509 -18.58 11.18 47.91
CA ALA A 509 -18.07 10.51 49.11
C ALA A 509 -18.90 9.27 49.48
N ARG A 510 -20.24 9.38 49.47
CA ARG A 510 -21.15 8.24 49.72
C ARG A 510 -20.91 7.09 48.74
N ILE A 511 -20.85 7.38 47.44
CA ILE A 511 -20.58 6.36 46.40
C ILE A 511 -19.23 5.67 46.63
N GLN A 512 -18.21 6.42 47.06
CA GLN A 512 -16.89 5.88 47.29
C GLN A 512 -16.82 5.00 48.55
N GLU A 513 -17.58 5.34 49.59
CA GLU A 513 -17.76 4.51 50.79
C GLU A 513 -18.50 3.21 50.46
N GLU A 514 -19.58 3.27 49.69
CA GLU A 514 -20.35 2.11 49.23
C GLU A 514 -19.47 1.15 48.40
N ALA A 515 -18.71 1.66 47.43
CA ALA A 515 -17.76 0.87 46.64
C ALA A 515 -16.60 0.30 47.47
N GLY A 516 -16.19 1.00 48.53
CA GLY A 516 -15.19 0.52 49.50
C GLY A 516 -15.72 -0.58 50.42
N THR A 517 -17.04 -0.64 50.62
CA THR A 517 -17.71 -1.64 51.46
C THR A 517 -17.95 -2.93 50.68
N GLU A 518 -18.32 -2.86 49.40
CA GLU A 518 -18.44 -4.03 48.51
C GLU A 518 -17.08 -4.71 48.23
N ARG A 519 -15.99 -3.95 48.14
CA ARG A 519 -14.63 -4.51 47.99
C ARG A 519 -14.13 -5.27 49.22
N LYS A 520 -14.74 -5.07 50.40
CA LYS A 520 -14.41 -5.83 51.63
C LYS A 520 -15.24 -7.10 51.79
N THR A 521 -16.31 -7.28 51.04
CA THR A 521 -17.21 -8.46 51.11
C THR A 521 -17.14 -9.36 49.88
N GLY A 522 -16.45 -8.96 48.81
CA GLY A 522 -16.31 -9.71 47.54
C GLY A 522 -14.98 -10.45 47.32
N GLN A 523 -14.41 -11.09 48.34
CA GLN A 523 -13.38 -12.14 48.13
C GLN A 523 -14.05 -13.51 48.27
N GLY A 524 -14.72 -13.95 47.21
CA GLY A 524 -15.30 -15.28 47.15
C GLY A 524 -16.26 -15.43 45.99
N ALA A 525 -16.01 -16.42 45.15
CA ALA A 525 -16.84 -16.95 44.07
C ALA A 525 -16.77 -16.24 42.71
N ALA A 526 -15.97 -16.82 41.81
CA ALA A 526 -16.40 -17.17 40.45
C ALA A 526 -15.46 -18.26 39.89
N GLU A 527 -15.57 -19.48 40.43
CA GLU A 527 -15.30 -20.70 39.67
C GLU A 527 -16.64 -21.20 39.12
N GLY A 528 -16.70 -21.47 37.82
CA GLY A 528 -17.75 -22.31 37.23
C GLY A 528 -18.50 -21.70 36.05
N GLU A 529 -17.86 -21.56 34.90
CA GLU A 529 -18.53 -21.85 33.62
C GLU A 529 -17.68 -22.84 32.83
N ALA A 530 -18.21 -24.07 32.72
CA ALA A 530 -17.62 -25.16 31.97
C ALA A 530 -17.76 -24.89 30.47
N ASP A 531 -16.60 -24.63 29.88
CA ASP A 531 -16.08 -25.27 28.68
C ASP A 531 -17.01 -25.44 27.45
N SER A 532 -16.94 -24.44 26.58
CA SER A 532 -16.68 -24.70 25.16
C SER A 532 -15.51 -23.82 24.71
N SER A 533 -14.43 -23.83 25.49
CA SER A 533 -13.23 -23.12 25.10
C SER A 533 -12.61 -23.85 23.90
N PRO A 534 -12.30 -23.16 22.80
CA PRO A 534 -11.64 -23.81 21.67
C PRO A 534 -10.31 -24.41 22.10
N SER A 535 -9.92 -25.56 21.53
CA SER A 535 -8.64 -26.21 21.86
C SER A 535 -7.46 -25.25 21.71
N SER A 536 -6.36 -25.50 22.42
CA SER A 536 -5.14 -24.67 22.36
C SER A 536 -4.61 -24.54 20.93
N GLY A 537 -4.69 -25.60 20.13
CA GLY A 537 -4.37 -25.58 18.70
C GLY A 537 -5.31 -24.68 17.89
N GLU A 538 -6.61 -24.67 18.19
CA GLU A 538 -7.58 -23.77 17.54
C GLU A 538 -7.37 -22.31 17.95
N ARG A 539 -6.90 -22.04 19.17
CA ARG A 539 -6.51 -20.69 19.62
C ARG A 539 -5.25 -20.20 18.92
N ILE A 540 -4.24 -21.06 18.73
CA ILE A 540 -3.04 -20.77 17.92
C ILE A 540 -3.43 -20.49 16.46
N ARG A 541 -4.32 -21.31 15.88
CA ARG A 541 -4.84 -21.11 14.52
C ARG A 541 -5.51 -19.75 14.38
N ARG A 542 -6.36 -19.37 15.34
CA ARG A 542 -6.99 -18.04 15.36
C ARG A 542 -6.00 -16.91 15.59
N ALA A 543 -4.97 -17.12 16.41
CA ALA A 543 -3.92 -16.14 16.64
C ALA A 543 -3.19 -15.81 15.34
N LEU A 544 -2.83 -16.84 14.57
CA LEU A 544 -2.21 -16.72 13.25
C LEU A 544 -3.13 -15.97 12.28
N VAL A 545 -4.40 -16.37 12.17
CA VAL A 545 -5.37 -15.74 11.24
C VAL A 545 -5.72 -14.29 11.63
N ARG A 546 -5.78 -13.97 12.92
CA ARG A 546 -6.06 -12.60 13.41
C ARG A 546 -4.80 -11.74 13.51
N GLY A 547 -3.63 -12.35 13.39
CA GLY A 547 -2.35 -11.67 13.59
C GLY A 547 -2.15 -11.18 15.03
N GLY A 548 -2.73 -11.81 16.05
CA GLY A 548 -2.47 -11.45 17.46
C GLY A 548 -2.95 -12.50 18.47
N SER A 549 -2.22 -12.71 19.57
CA SER A 549 -2.72 -13.43 20.75
C SER A 549 -1.98 -13.04 22.04
N TYR A 550 -2.73 -12.84 23.12
CA TYR A 550 -2.21 -12.59 24.47
C TYR A 550 -1.78 -13.87 25.20
N THR A 551 -2.18 -15.03 24.69
CA THR A 551 -1.95 -16.36 25.30
C THR A 551 -1.05 -17.25 24.45
N LEU A 552 -0.41 -16.70 23.39
CA LEU A 552 0.38 -17.49 22.43
C LEU A 552 1.41 -18.40 23.11
N ARG A 553 2.17 -17.86 24.07
CA ARG A 553 3.18 -18.64 24.82
C ARG A 553 2.57 -19.79 25.62
N GLU A 554 1.46 -19.55 26.31
CA GLU A 554 0.79 -20.57 27.12
C GLU A 554 0.15 -21.64 26.24
N ASP A 555 -0.46 -21.24 25.13
CA ASP A 555 -1.10 -22.14 24.17
C ASP A 555 -0.07 -23.02 23.46
N VAL A 556 1.07 -22.45 23.04
CA VAL A 556 2.18 -23.18 22.39
C VAL A 556 2.79 -24.20 23.36
N LEU A 557 3.03 -23.83 24.62
CA LEU A 557 3.57 -24.74 25.63
C LEU A 557 2.58 -25.84 26.02
N ARG A 558 1.27 -25.54 26.01
CA ARG A 558 0.23 -26.55 26.24
C ARG A 558 0.13 -27.54 25.08
N CYS A 559 0.18 -27.06 23.84
CA CYS A 559 0.26 -27.93 22.66
C CYS A 559 1.54 -28.78 22.67
N LEU A 560 2.68 -28.23 23.09
CA LEU A 560 3.93 -28.98 23.25
C LEU A 560 3.81 -30.09 24.30
N ALA A 561 3.17 -29.81 25.44
CA ALA A 561 2.91 -30.82 26.46
C ALA A 561 1.96 -31.93 26.00
N GLU A 562 1.02 -31.60 25.10
CA GLU A 562 0.07 -32.55 24.50
C GLU A 562 0.70 -33.38 23.36
N SER A 563 1.55 -32.77 22.52
CA SER A 563 2.17 -33.42 21.35
C SER A 563 3.47 -34.16 21.68
N GLY A 564 4.17 -33.77 22.75
CA GLY A 564 5.41 -34.41 23.20
C GLY A 564 6.68 -34.03 22.43
N LYS A 565 6.57 -33.56 21.17
CA LYS A 565 7.69 -33.04 20.36
C LYS A 565 7.39 -31.64 19.85
N ALA A 566 8.43 -30.80 19.78
CA ALA A 566 8.30 -29.43 19.29
C ALA A 566 7.94 -29.36 17.79
N VAL A 567 8.44 -30.31 17.00
CA VAL A 567 8.15 -30.43 15.56
C VAL A 567 6.67 -30.68 15.30
N ASP A 568 6.00 -31.50 16.12
CA ASP A 568 4.58 -31.84 15.94
C ASP A 568 3.64 -30.63 16.16
N VAL A 569 4.06 -29.66 16.98
CA VAL A 569 3.35 -28.38 17.15
C VAL A 569 3.51 -27.48 15.91
N ILE A 570 4.67 -27.54 15.26
CA ILE A 570 4.96 -26.80 14.02
C ILE A 570 4.15 -27.41 12.87
N GLU A 571 4.27 -28.71 12.64
CA GLU A 571 3.60 -29.42 11.54
C GLU A 571 2.08 -29.50 11.70
N GLY A 572 1.57 -29.42 12.93
CA GLY A 572 0.13 -29.44 13.24
C GLY A 572 -0.53 -28.05 13.28
N PRO A 573 -0.83 -27.50 14.47
CA PRO A 573 -1.65 -26.30 14.63
C PRO A 573 -1.06 -25.05 13.98
N LEU A 574 0.27 -24.92 13.92
CA LEU A 574 0.95 -23.77 13.32
C LEU A 574 0.85 -23.76 11.79
N MET A 575 1.21 -24.87 11.13
CA MET A 575 1.07 -25.01 9.67
C MET A 575 -0.38 -24.96 9.20
N ALA A 576 -1.32 -25.56 9.95
CA ALA A 576 -2.75 -25.45 9.65
C ALA A 576 -3.26 -23.99 9.75
N GLY A 577 -2.72 -23.19 10.67
CA GLY A 577 -3.01 -21.75 10.75
C GLY A 577 -2.43 -20.97 9.57
N MET A 578 -1.22 -21.30 9.13
CA MET A 578 -0.59 -20.66 7.96
C MET A 578 -1.30 -21.02 6.65
N ALA A 579 -1.79 -22.25 6.49
CA ALA A 579 -2.61 -22.64 5.35
C ALA A 579 -3.92 -21.82 5.27
N ALA A 580 -4.61 -21.63 6.40
CA ALA A 580 -5.82 -20.82 6.47
C ALA A 580 -5.55 -19.32 6.19
N VAL A 581 -4.37 -18.80 6.55
CA VAL A 581 -3.93 -17.45 6.18
C VAL A 581 -3.73 -17.34 4.67
N GLY A 582 -3.10 -18.35 4.06
CA GLY A 582 -2.88 -18.43 2.60
C GLY A 582 -4.18 -18.49 1.80
N GLU A 583 -5.14 -19.32 2.22
CA GLU A 583 -6.48 -19.40 1.60
C GLU A 583 -7.21 -18.06 1.68
N ARG A 584 -7.20 -17.40 2.85
CA ARG A 584 -7.86 -16.10 3.04
C ARG A 584 -7.19 -14.98 2.24
N PHE A 585 -5.88 -15.04 2.03
CA PHE A 585 -5.17 -14.10 1.17
C PHE A 585 -5.53 -14.31 -0.31
N ALA A 586 -5.56 -15.57 -0.77
CA ALA A 586 -5.97 -15.92 -2.14
C ALA A 586 -7.43 -15.54 -2.45
N GLU A 587 -8.31 -15.62 -1.46
CA GLU A 587 -9.72 -15.17 -1.55
C GLU A 587 -9.91 -13.66 -1.42
N GLY A 588 -8.84 -12.88 -1.18
CA GLY A 588 -8.91 -11.42 -0.96
C GLY A 588 -9.54 -11.00 0.38
N LYS A 589 -9.68 -11.93 1.35
CA LYS A 589 -10.25 -11.70 2.69
C LYS A 589 -9.20 -11.32 3.74
N MET A 590 -7.92 -11.49 3.43
CA MET A 590 -6.77 -11.03 4.23
C MET A 590 -5.80 -10.26 3.34
N PHE A 591 -5.17 -9.22 3.88
CA PHE A 591 -4.26 -8.33 3.16
C PHE A 591 -2.79 -8.59 3.51
N LEU A 592 -1.86 -8.15 2.65
CA LEU A 592 -0.42 -8.40 2.83
C LEU A 592 0.12 -8.00 4.23
N PRO A 593 -0.25 -6.85 4.84
CA PRO A 593 0.18 -6.53 6.21
C PRO A 593 -0.32 -7.53 7.27
N GLN A 594 -1.50 -8.11 7.06
CA GLN A 594 -2.06 -9.13 7.96
C GLN A 594 -1.30 -10.46 7.81
N VAL A 595 -0.92 -10.83 6.58
CA VAL A 595 -0.08 -12.01 6.30
C VAL A 595 1.30 -11.87 6.94
N VAL A 596 1.90 -10.69 6.87
CA VAL A 596 3.17 -10.37 7.55
C VAL A 596 3.04 -10.51 9.07
N LYS A 597 1.90 -10.09 9.65
CA LYS A 597 1.62 -10.23 11.09
C LYS A 597 1.43 -11.70 11.50
N SER A 598 0.74 -12.50 10.69
CA SER A 598 0.64 -13.95 10.87
C SER A 598 2.01 -14.62 10.84
N ALA A 599 2.89 -14.22 9.92
CA ALA A 599 4.27 -14.72 9.84
C ALA A 599 5.11 -14.32 11.08
N ARG A 600 4.86 -13.15 11.69
CA ARG A 600 5.49 -12.76 12.96
C ARG A 600 5.06 -13.66 14.13
N ILE A 601 3.78 -13.99 14.22
CA ILE A 601 3.27 -14.91 15.25
C ILE A 601 3.80 -16.31 15.06
N MET A 602 3.90 -16.74 13.80
CA MET A 602 4.56 -17.99 13.44
C MET A 602 6.00 -18.01 13.94
N ARG A 603 6.76 -16.93 13.69
CA ARG A 603 8.13 -16.79 14.19
C ARG A 603 8.21 -16.79 15.71
N GLU A 604 7.35 -16.04 16.40
CA GLU A 604 7.31 -15.97 17.86
C GLU A 604 6.98 -17.34 18.49
N ALA A 605 6.06 -18.10 17.90
CA ALA A 605 5.75 -19.46 18.33
C ALA A 605 6.92 -20.42 18.11
N VAL A 606 7.63 -20.30 16.98
CA VAL A 606 8.85 -21.07 16.70
C VAL A 606 9.98 -20.69 17.66
N ASP A 607 10.14 -19.40 18.00
CA ASP A 607 11.12 -18.92 18.98
C ASP A 607 10.84 -19.47 20.39
N ILE A 608 9.57 -19.63 20.76
CA ILE A 608 9.18 -20.30 22.02
C ILE A 608 9.54 -21.78 21.99
N LEU A 609 9.40 -22.45 20.84
CA LEU A 609 9.71 -23.86 20.65
C LEU A 609 11.22 -24.11 20.48
N GLN A 610 12.00 -23.12 20.06
CA GLN A 610 13.44 -23.22 19.77
C GLN A 610 14.28 -23.92 20.86
N PRO A 611 14.12 -23.63 22.17
CA PRO A 611 14.88 -24.33 23.22
C PRO A 611 14.49 -25.81 23.33
N TYR A 612 13.25 -26.15 22.98
CA TYR A 612 12.73 -27.52 22.99
C TYR A 612 13.12 -28.27 21.73
N ILE A 613 13.16 -27.60 20.57
CA ILE A 613 13.76 -28.13 19.33
C ILE A 613 15.24 -28.46 19.56
N GLU A 614 15.97 -27.62 20.29
CA GLU A 614 17.37 -27.85 20.64
C GLU A 614 17.55 -28.95 21.70
N GLN A 615 16.58 -29.13 22.62
CA GLN A 615 16.56 -30.28 23.54
C GLN A 615 16.23 -31.59 22.83
N ASP A 616 15.27 -31.56 21.90
CA ASP A 616 14.92 -32.69 21.03
C ASP A 616 16.11 -33.05 20.13
N ALA A 617 16.83 -32.04 19.61
CA ALA A 617 18.05 -32.21 18.81
C ALA A 617 19.29 -32.62 19.63
N ARG A 618 19.35 -32.38 20.95
CA ARG A 618 20.42 -32.94 21.81
C ARG A 618 20.32 -34.46 21.97
N ASN A 619 19.15 -35.04 21.70
CA ASN A 619 18.95 -36.48 21.64
C ASN A 619 19.20 -37.08 20.24
N GLU A 620 19.41 -36.25 19.22
CA GLU A 620 19.73 -36.66 17.85
C GLU A 620 20.90 -35.85 17.30
N SER A 621 22.10 -36.43 17.38
CA SER A 621 23.34 -35.87 16.87
C SER A 621 23.30 -35.61 15.35
N GLU A 622 23.26 -34.34 14.93
CA GLU A 622 24.04 -33.77 13.79
C GLU A 622 23.76 -32.26 13.62
N GLU A 623 24.80 -31.42 13.69
CA GLU A 623 24.73 -29.98 13.39
C GLU A 623 24.42 -29.73 11.90
N ARG A 624 23.18 -29.37 11.56
CA ARG A 624 22.82 -28.88 10.21
C ARG A 624 22.89 -27.35 10.15
N ARG A 625 23.81 -26.81 9.34
CA ARG A 625 23.87 -25.38 8.99
C ARG A 625 22.60 -24.97 8.24
N LYS A 626 21.96 -23.85 8.63
CA LYS A 626 20.77 -23.32 7.95
C LYS A 626 21.08 -22.97 6.47
N PRO A 627 20.28 -23.42 5.50
CA PRO A 627 20.52 -23.21 4.07
C PRO A 627 20.37 -21.74 3.66
N LEU A 628 21.17 -21.31 2.68
CA LEU A 628 21.29 -19.92 2.21
C LEU A 628 20.65 -19.72 0.83
N VAL A 629 19.75 -18.74 0.74
CA VAL A 629 19.12 -18.29 -0.52
C VAL A 629 19.69 -16.92 -0.91
N LEU A 630 20.19 -16.79 -2.12
CA LEU A 630 20.60 -15.51 -2.70
C LEU A 630 19.47 -14.93 -3.57
N LEU A 631 19.06 -13.68 -3.32
CA LEU A 631 17.99 -13.02 -4.06
C LEU A 631 18.49 -11.78 -4.81
N ALA A 632 18.02 -11.56 -6.04
CA ALA A 632 18.34 -10.37 -6.84
C ALA A 632 17.23 -9.99 -7.82
N THR A 633 17.05 -8.70 -8.12
CA THR A 633 16.28 -8.28 -9.32
C THR A 633 17.26 -8.16 -10.49
N VAL A 634 16.90 -8.75 -11.63
CA VAL A 634 17.78 -8.81 -12.82
C VAL A 634 18.11 -7.42 -13.37
N LYS A 635 19.21 -7.31 -14.11
CA LYS A 635 19.69 -6.07 -14.74
C LYS A 635 18.57 -5.32 -15.47
N GLY A 636 18.55 -4.00 -15.33
CA GLY A 636 17.57 -3.15 -16.00
C GLY A 636 16.19 -3.11 -15.33
N ASP A 637 15.99 -3.85 -14.24
CA ASP A 637 14.74 -3.87 -13.49
C ASP A 637 14.95 -3.39 -12.06
N VAL A 638 14.16 -2.38 -11.69
CA VAL A 638 14.23 -1.66 -10.41
C VAL A 638 13.17 -2.12 -9.41
N HIS A 639 12.27 -3.02 -9.82
CA HIS A 639 11.15 -3.43 -8.99
C HIS A 639 11.57 -4.59 -8.08
N ASP A 640 11.51 -4.39 -6.77
CA ASP A 640 11.99 -5.36 -5.77
C ASP A 640 10.95 -5.79 -4.74
N ILE A 641 9.73 -5.24 -4.77
CA ILE A 641 8.68 -5.53 -3.78
C ILE A 641 8.43 -7.04 -3.67
N GLY A 642 8.21 -7.72 -4.80
CA GLY A 642 8.00 -9.18 -4.82
C GLY A 642 9.20 -9.97 -4.30
N LYS A 643 10.42 -9.58 -4.69
CA LYS A 643 11.67 -10.19 -4.20
C LYS A 643 11.80 -10.05 -2.68
N ASN A 644 11.51 -8.87 -2.14
CA ASN A 644 11.62 -8.61 -0.71
C ASN A 644 10.62 -9.48 0.06
N ILE A 645 9.36 -9.59 -0.41
CA ILE A 645 8.34 -10.50 0.15
C ILE A 645 8.81 -11.95 0.11
N VAL A 646 9.40 -12.42 -1.00
CA VAL A 646 9.98 -13.78 -1.09
C VAL A 646 11.10 -13.96 -0.06
N GLY A 647 12.00 -12.98 0.10
CA GLY A 647 13.07 -13.03 1.10
C GLY A 647 12.55 -13.14 2.54
N ILE A 648 11.47 -12.44 2.85
CA ILE A 648 10.79 -12.52 4.14
C ILE A 648 10.23 -13.93 4.36
N VAL A 649 9.48 -14.44 3.39
CA VAL A 649 8.83 -15.76 3.50
C VAL A 649 9.86 -16.88 3.59
N MET A 650 10.95 -16.81 2.81
CA MET A 650 12.09 -17.73 2.92
C MET A 650 12.72 -17.66 4.31
N GLY A 651 12.94 -16.47 4.86
CA GLY A 651 13.44 -16.29 6.24
C GLY A 651 12.54 -16.94 7.30
N CYS A 652 11.22 -16.78 7.17
CA CYS A 652 10.24 -17.44 8.03
C CYS A 652 10.20 -18.97 7.89
N ASN A 653 10.66 -19.51 6.75
CA ASN A 653 10.73 -20.94 6.48
C ASN A 653 12.13 -21.55 6.78
N GLY A 654 12.93 -20.87 7.61
CA GLY A 654 14.19 -21.41 8.14
C GLY A 654 15.42 -21.22 7.24
N PHE A 655 15.31 -20.45 6.16
CA PHE A 655 16.43 -20.10 5.29
C PHE A 655 17.17 -18.86 5.78
N ARG A 656 18.49 -18.81 5.57
CA ARG A 656 19.25 -17.55 5.58
C ARG A 656 19.06 -16.89 4.22
N VAL A 657 18.77 -15.60 4.18
CA VAL A 657 18.57 -14.86 2.92
C VAL A 657 19.66 -13.81 2.76
N ARG A 658 20.27 -13.78 1.58
CA ARG A 658 21.22 -12.75 1.15
C ARG A 658 20.62 -12.03 -0.04
N ASP A 659 20.35 -10.75 0.11
CA ASP A 659 19.73 -9.93 -0.93
C ASP A 659 20.77 -9.02 -1.61
N MET A 660 20.84 -9.06 -2.93
CA MET A 660 21.75 -8.25 -3.75
C MET A 660 21.12 -6.94 -4.24
N GLY A 661 19.84 -6.72 -4.00
CA GLY A 661 19.12 -5.52 -4.43
C GLY A 661 18.64 -5.59 -5.88
N VAL A 662 18.63 -4.45 -6.55
CA VAL A 662 18.01 -4.25 -7.87
C VAL A 662 19.00 -4.03 -8.99
N MET A 663 18.55 -4.21 -10.24
CA MET A 663 19.35 -4.00 -11.45
C MET A 663 20.67 -4.78 -11.48
N VAL A 664 20.72 -5.96 -10.87
CA VAL A 664 21.97 -6.69 -10.67
C VAL A 664 22.37 -7.41 -11.97
N PRO A 665 23.58 -7.16 -12.52
CA PRO A 665 24.10 -7.89 -13.67
C PRO A 665 24.21 -9.40 -13.40
N ALA A 666 24.02 -10.21 -14.45
CA ALA A 666 24.10 -11.66 -14.34
C ALA A 666 25.45 -12.12 -13.74
N GLU A 667 26.58 -11.53 -14.17
CA GLU A 667 27.89 -11.94 -13.65
C GLU A 667 28.01 -11.72 -12.14
N ALA A 668 27.52 -10.58 -11.65
CA ALA A 668 27.57 -10.24 -10.23
C ALA A 668 26.72 -11.19 -9.38
N ILE A 669 25.53 -11.58 -9.86
CA ILE A 669 24.67 -12.55 -9.18
C ILE A 669 25.41 -13.88 -8.99
N LEU A 670 26.09 -14.34 -10.03
CA LEU A 670 26.78 -15.63 -10.02
C LEU A 670 28.08 -15.59 -9.20
N ASP A 671 28.80 -14.48 -9.21
CA ASP A 671 30.01 -14.29 -8.40
C ASP A 671 29.69 -14.26 -6.90
N GLU A 672 28.65 -13.53 -6.49
CA GLU A 672 28.20 -13.50 -5.10
C GLU A 672 27.65 -14.87 -4.67
N ALA A 673 26.87 -15.55 -5.52
CA ALA A 673 26.36 -16.90 -5.24
C ALA A 673 27.48 -17.91 -4.96
N ALA A 674 28.55 -17.85 -5.74
CA ALA A 674 29.73 -18.68 -5.53
C ALA A 674 30.48 -18.30 -4.24
N SER A 675 30.67 -17.00 -4.00
CA SER A 675 31.37 -16.46 -2.81
C SER A 675 30.69 -16.84 -1.49
N CYS A 676 29.36 -16.72 -1.42
CA CYS A 676 28.60 -17.02 -0.21
C CYS A 676 28.20 -18.51 -0.10
N CYS A 677 28.52 -19.33 -1.10
CA CYS A 677 28.04 -20.72 -1.25
C CYS A 677 26.51 -20.80 -1.11
N ALA A 678 25.78 -20.08 -1.96
CA ALA A 678 24.32 -20.10 -1.96
C ALA A 678 23.79 -21.50 -2.34
N ASP A 679 22.83 -22.00 -1.55
CA ASP A 679 22.16 -23.26 -1.79
C ASP A 679 21.05 -23.11 -2.86
N ILE A 680 20.45 -21.92 -2.97
CA ILE A 680 19.44 -21.55 -3.98
C ILE A 680 19.67 -20.11 -4.44
N ILE A 681 19.44 -19.85 -5.74
CA ILE A 681 19.39 -18.49 -6.31
C ILE A 681 17.94 -18.18 -6.67
N GLY A 682 17.45 -17.01 -6.27
CA GLY A 682 16.13 -16.52 -6.66
C GLY A 682 16.25 -15.18 -7.39
N VAL A 683 15.60 -15.05 -8.55
CA VAL A 683 15.60 -13.78 -9.30
C VAL A 683 14.20 -13.30 -9.63
N SER A 684 14.03 -11.98 -9.60
CA SER A 684 12.75 -11.32 -9.87
C SER A 684 12.79 -10.40 -11.09
N GLY A 685 11.65 -10.28 -11.78
CA GLY A 685 11.42 -9.35 -12.88
C GLY A 685 9.95 -8.95 -13.03
N LEU A 686 9.70 -7.66 -13.23
CA LEU A 686 8.38 -7.02 -13.37
C LEU A 686 8.19 -6.32 -14.73
N ILE A 687 9.23 -6.18 -15.54
CA ILE A 687 9.13 -5.58 -16.88
C ILE A 687 9.53 -6.58 -17.97
N THR A 688 8.98 -6.44 -19.17
CA THR A 688 9.25 -7.35 -20.30
C THR A 688 10.74 -7.48 -20.64
N PRO A 689 11.59 -6.43 -20.60
CA PRO A 689 13.05 -6.57 -20.77
C PRO A 689 13.72 -7.51 -19.77
N SER A 690 13.16 -7.67 -18.56
CA SER A 690 13.70 -8.52 -17.50
C SER A 690 13.68 -9.99 -17.87
N LEU A 691 12.68 -10.42 -18.65
CA LEU A 691 12.58 -11.80 -19.13
C LEU A 691 13.80 -12.18 -19.99
N HIS A 692 14.28 -11.27 -20.83
CA HIS A 692 15.48 -11.49 -21.62
C HIS A 692 16.76 -11.52 -20.76
N GLN A 693 16.80 -10.75 -19.67
CA GLN A 693 17.91 -10.79 -18.72
C GLN A 693 17.93 -12.08 -17.90
N MET A 694 16.77 -12.66 -17.61
CA MET A 694 16.66 -14.00 -17.02
C MET A 694 17.14 -15.09 -17.99
N GLU A 695 16.83 -14.99 -19.28
CA GLU A 695 17.42 -15.90 -20.29
C GLU A 695 18.95 -15.79 -20.31
N ASN A 696 19.49 -14.57 -20.26
CA ASN A 696 20.94 -14.35 -20.21
C ASN A 696 21.57 -14.96 -18.97
N LEU A 697 20.95 -14.78 -17.79
CA LEU A 697 21.39 -15.40 -16.54
C LEU A 697 21.43 -16.93 -16.64
N CYS A 698 20.38 -17.56 -17.20
CA CYS A 698 20.34 -19.01 -17.41
C CYS A 698 21.49 -19.49 -18.32
N ARG A 699 21.80 -18.76 -19.41
CA ARG A 699 22.93 -19.10 -20.29
C ARG A 699 24.27 -19.03 -19.55
N GLU A 700 24.47 -17.99 -18.75
CA GLU A 700 25.69 -17.81 -17.95
C GLU A 700 25.83 -18.89 -16.84
N MET A 701 24.75 -19.26 -16.17
CA MET A 701 24.74 -20.34 -15.18
C MET A 701 25.14 -21.69 -15.79
N SER A 702 24.58 -22.01 -16.96
CA SER A 702 24.96 -23.21 -17.73
C SER A 702 26.42 -23.15 -18.20
N ALA A 703 26.89 -22.00 -18.69
CA ALA A 703 28.27 -21.81 -19.13
C ALA A 703 29.28 -22.01 -17.98
N ARG A 704 28.91 -21.64 -16.75
CA ARG A 704 29.72 -21.84 -15.54
C ARG A 704 29.58 -23.24 -14.92
N GLY A 705 28.78 -24.13 -15.52
CA GLY A 705 28.56 -25.48 -15.03
C GLY A 705 27.89 -25.54 -13.65
N MET A 706 27.11 -24.51 -13.30
CA MET A 706 26.42 -24.47 -12.02
C MET A 706 25.30 -25.51 -11.98
N THR A 707 25.04 -26.04 -10.79
CA THR A 707 23.87 -26.90 -10.53
C THR A 707 22.99 -26.32 -9.42
N THR A 708 23.27 -25.12 -8.94
CA THR A 708 22.46 -24.46 -7.91
C THR A 708 21.05 -24.18 -8.44
N PRO A 709 19.96 -24.63 -7.78
CA PRO A 709 18.61 -24.35 -8.24
C PRO A 709 18.34 -22.85 -8.38
N LEU A 710 17.72 -22.46 -9.50
CA LEU A 710 17.31 -21.10 -9.81
C LEU A 710 15.78 -21.00 -9.73
N ILE A 711 15.26 -20.15 -8.87
CA ILE A 711 13.83 -19.85 -8.79
C ILE A 711 13.57 -18.49 -9.45
N VAL A 712 12.68 -18.44 -10.44
CA VAL A 712 12.30 -17.20 -11.15
C VAL A 712 10.88 -16.79 -10.77
N GLY A 713 10.67 -15.49 -10.52
CA GLY A 713 9.36 -14.94 -10.15
C GLY A 713 9.19 -13.46 -10.50
N GLY A 714 8.01 -12.91 -10.22
CA GLY A 714 7.65 -11.52 -10.53
C GLY A 714 6.53 -11.40 -11.59
N ALA A 715 5.89 -10.24 -11.67
CA ALA A 715 4.59 -10.06 -12.33
C ALA A 715 4.58 -10.39 -13.84
N THR A 716 5.74 -10.27 -14.51
CA THR A 716 5.87 -10.62 -15.94
C THR A 716 6.35 -12.05 -16.17
N THR A 717 6.72 -12.78 -15.13
CA THR A 717 7.16 -14.17 -15.22
C THR A 717 5.95 -15.11 -15.13
N SER A 718 6.06 -16.28 -15.77
CA SER A 718 5.01 -17.30 -15.73
C SER A 718 5.60 -18.70 -15.77
N ALA A 719 4.81 -19.70 -15.36
CA ALA A 719 5.16 -21.11 -15.48
C ALA A 719 5.46 -21.47 -16.94
N LEU A 720 4.67 -20.91 -17.86
CA LEU A 720 4.85 -21.10 -19.28
C LEU A 720 6.14 -20.48 -19.82
N HIS A 721 6.41 -19.20 -19.49
CA HIS A 721 7.64 -18.52 -19.89
C HIS A 721 8.87 -19.29 -19.38
N THR A 722 8.84 -19.71 -18.12
CA THR A 722 9.92 -20.49 -17.51
C THR A 722 10.11 -21.82 -18.23
N ALA A 723 9.02 -22.52 -18.54
CA ALA A 723 9.06 -23.79 -19.26
C ALA A 723 9.59 -23.63 -20.70
N VAL A 724 9.16 -22.61 -21.44
CA VAL A 724 9.46 -22.46 -22.88
C VAL A 724 10.80 -21.75 -23.14
N LYS A 725 11.13 -20.73 -22.34
CA LYS A 725 12.28 -19.85 -22.59
C LYS A 725 13.47 -20.09 -21.67
N LEU A 726 13.25 -20.40 -20.40
CA LEU A 726 14.32 -20.46 -19.40
C LEU A 726 14.84 -21.89 -19.15
N ALA A 727 13.95 -22.86 -18.96
CA ALA A 727 14.31 -24.25 -18.67
C ALA A 727 15.17 -24.93 -19.75
N PRO A 728 15.03 -24.63 -21.06
CA PRO A 728 15.96 -25.13 -22.07
C PRO A 728 17.37 -24.55 -21.94
N LEU A 729 17.50 -23.37 -21.33
CA LEU A 729 18.79 -22.68 -21.16
C LEU A 729 19.49 -23.09 -19.86
N TYR A 730 18.74 -23.41 -18.81
CA TYR A 730 19.27 -23.91 -17.54
C TYR A 730 18.31 -24.94 -16.92
N PRO A 731 18.68 -26.24 -16.83
CA PRO A 731 17.76 -27.30 -16.40
C PRO A 731 17.28 -27.19 -14.95
N HIS A 732 18.03 -26.53 -14.08
CA HIS A 732 17.66 -26.35 -12.67
C HIS A 732 16.90 -25.03 -12.42
N VAL A 733 16.22 -24.48 -13.44
CA VAL A 733 15.34 -23.30 -13.28
C VAL A 733 13.88 -23.69 -13.07
N PHE A 734 13.26 -23.08 -12.08
CA PHE A 734 11.90 -23.39 -11.65
C PHE A 734 11.08 -22.11 -11.40
N TYR A 735 9.79 -22.18 -11.65
CA TYR A 735 8.89 -21.03 -11.53
C TYR A 735 8.33 -20.93 -10.10
N GLY A 736 8.58 -19.79 -9.45
CA GLY A 736 7.96 -19.42 -8.20
C GLY A 736 6.75 -18.54 -8.46
N ALA A 737 5.53 -19.09 -8.33
CA ALA A 737 4.29 -18.36 -8.59
C ALA A 737 4.05 -17.21 -7.61
N ASP A 738 4.32 -17.45 -6.32
CA ASP A 738 4.25 -16.46 -5.26
C ASP A 738 5.28 -16.75 -4.16
N ALA A 739 5.35 -15.90 -3.14
CA ALA A 739 6.34 -16.02 -2.07
C ALA A 739 6.19 -17.31 -1.24
N SER A 740 4.96 -17.76 -0.98
CA SER A 740 4.67 -18.98 -0.21
C SER A 740 5.02 -20.21 -1.02
N SER A 741 4.59 -20.27 -2.29
CA SER A 741 4.91 -21.37 -3.20
C SER A 741 6.41 -21.49 -3.43
N SER A 742 7.11 -20.36 -3.53
CA SER A 742 8.57 -20.32 -3.72
C SER A 742 9.30 -20.90 -2.52
N ALA A 743 8.87 -20.60 -1.29
CA ALA A 743 9.48 -21.15 -0.08
C ALA A 743 9.23 -22.65 0.10
N VAL A 744 8.03 -23.13 -0.23
CA VAL A 744 7.72 -24.57 -0.28
C VAL A 744 8.59 -25.26 -1.33
N LEU A 745 8.68 -24.70 -2.53
CA LEU A 745 9.53 -25.20 -3.61
C LEU A 745 11.00 -25.26 -3.20
N ALA A 746 11.53 -24.19 -2.58
CA ALA A 746 12.89 -24.15 -2.07
C ALA A 746 13.16 -25.24 -1.01
N SER A 747 12.22 -25.45 -0.08
CA SER A 747 12.37 -26.48 0.97
C SER A 747 12.39 -27.89 0.37
N ARG A 748 11.55 -28.14 -0.64
CA ARG A 748 11.53 -29.41 -1.38
C ARG A 748 12.80 -29.62 -2.21
N LEU A 749 13.34 -28.56 -2.84
CA LEU A 749 14.60 -28.62 -3.59
C LEU A 749 15.82 -28.93 -2.71
N LEU A 750 15.75 -28.69 -1.39
CA LEU A 750 16.81 -29.06 -0.46
C LEU A 750 16.59 -30.41 0.23
N SER A 751 15.36 -30.73 0.60
CA SER A 751 15.03 -31.94 1.36
C SER A 751 14.77 -33.17 0.49
N ALA A 752 14.22 -32.98 -0.72
CA ALA A 752 13.83 -34.03 -1.65
C ALA A 752 14.11 -33.62 -3.11
N ARG A 753 15.36 -33.19 -3.36
CA ARG A 753 15.76 -32.51 -4.61
C ARG A 753 15.39 -33.28 -5.88
N GLU A 754 15.78 -34.54 -5.98
CA GLU A 754 15.58 -35.34 -7.20
C GLU A 754 14.10 -35.56 -7.53
N GLU A 755 13.27 -35.76 -6.51
CA GLU A 755 11.82 -35.91 -6.67
C GLU A 755 11.17 -34.58 -7.08
N CYS A 756 11.57 -33.49 -6.43
CA CYS A 756 11.06 -32.16 -6.72
C CYS A 756 11.44 -31.68 -8.13
N GLU A 757 12.70 -31.84 -8.54
CA GLU A 757 13.15 -31.47 -9.89
C GLU A 757 12.39 -32.28 -10.96
N ARG A 758 12.20 -33.58 -10.74
CA ARG A 758 11.44 -34.45 -11.65
C ARG A 758 9.99 -33.98 -11.84
N GLU A 759 9.28 -33.69 -10.76
CA GLU A 759 7.90 -33.18 -10.83
C GLU A 759 7.82 -31.85 -11.59
N GLN A 760 8.76 -30.93 -11.34
CA GLN A 760 8.79 -29.64 -12.01
C GLN A 760 9.15 -29.77 -13.49
N HIS A 761 10.08 -30.67 -13.85
CA HIS A 761 10.43 -30.95 -15.24
C HIS A 761 9.24 -31.54 -16.00
N ASP A 762 8.49 -32.47 -15.40
CA ASP A 762 7.27 -33.03 -15.98
C ASP A 762 6.21 -31.94 -16.22
N ALA A 763 6.01 -31.04 -15.25
CA ALA A 763 5.08 -29.92 -15.37
C ALA A 763 5.49 -28.93 -16.47
N GLN A 764 6.77 -28.58 -16.54
CA GLN A 764 7.33 -27.70 -17.57
C GLN A 764 7.23 -28.35 -18.96
N GLU A 765 7.47 -29.64 -19.07
CA GLU A 765 7.36 -30.36 -20.34
C GLU A 765 5.91 -30.43 -20.84
N LYS A 766 4.94 -30.60 -19.93
CA LYS A 766 3.52 -30.50 -20.24
C LYS A 766 3.13 -29.10 -20.75
N LEU A 767 3.60 -28.04 -20.10
CA LEU A 767 3.33 -26.66 -20.51
C LEU A 767 3.95 -26.32 -21.88
N ARG A 768 5.20 -26.76 -22.14
CA ARG A 768 5.83 -26.63 -23.46
C ARG A 768 5.01 -27.28 -24.56
N ARG A 769 4.44 -28.47 -24.28
CA ARG A 769 3.57 -29.18 -25.23
C ARG A 769 2.26 -28.43 -25.50
N LEU A 770 1.57 -27.96 -24.46
CA LEU A 770 0.31 -27.21 -24.60
C LEU A 770 0.49 -25.88 -25.36
N TYR A 771 1.59 -25.17 -25.11
CA TYR A 771 1.88 -23.92 -25.81
C TYR A 771 2.17 -24.09 -27.29
N ALA A 772 2.93 -25.14 -27.63
CA ALA A 772 3.16 -25.54 -29.02
C ALA A 772 1.84 -25.94 -29.73
N GLU A 773 0.90 -26.55 -29.00
CA GLU A 773 -0.43 -26.90 -29.52
C GLU A 773 -1.36 -25.67 -29.69
N ALA A 774 -1.30 -24.65 -28.82
CA ALA A 774 -2.12 -23.45 -28.91
C ALA A 774 -1.64 -22.45 -29.99
N HIS A 775 -0.32 -22.36 -30.21
CA HIS A 775 0.28 -21.43 -31.17
C HIS A 775 0.49 -22.04 -32.56
N SER A 776 0.00 -23.26 -32.78
CA SER A 776 -0.06 -23.88 -34.10
C SER A 776 -1.36 -23.57 -34.88
N GLY A 777 -2.28 -22.76 -34.31
CA GLY A 777 -3.59 -22.45 -34.91
C GLY A 777 -3.79 -21.06 -35.54
N ALA A 778 -2.88 -20.09 -35.37
CA ALA A 778 -3.05 -18.72 -35.87
C ALA A 778 -1.74 -18.12 -36.42
N ALA A 779 -1.48 -18.35 -37.71
CA ALA A 779 -0.52 -17.57 -38.49
C ALA A 779 -1.10 -17.32 -39.89
N GLY A 780 -2.01 -16.34 -39.98
CA GLY A 780 -2.35 -15.65 -41.22
C GLY A 780 -1.85 -14.20 -41.13
N GLU A 781 -1.25 -13.68 -42.20
CA GLU A 781 -0.46 -12.42 -42.25
C GLU A 781 -1.31 -11.13 -42.43
N GLU A 782 -0.87 -9.98 -41.88
CA GLU A 782 -1.54 -8.63 -41.92
C GLU A 782 -0.58 -7.47 -42.35
N ALA A 783 -1.01 -6.49 -43.17
CA ALA A 783 -0.29 -5.40 -43.94
C ALA A 783 0.68 -4.32 -43.28
N PRO A 784 1.79 -3.77 -43.93
CA PRO A 784 2.80 -2.95 -43.28
C PRO A 784 2.62 -1.49 -43.70
N ALA A 785 2.94 -0.59 -42.77
CA ALA A 785 2.95 0.85 -42.97
C ALA A 785 4.37 1.42 -43.11
N ALA A 786 4.50 2.54 -43.83
CA ALA A 786 5.77 3.10 -44.31
C ALA A 786 6.67 3.84 -43.26
N PRO A 787 8.01 3.95 -43.47
CA PRO A 787 8.98 4.42 -42.46
C PRO A 787 9.44 5.88 -42.56
N PHE A 788 10.14 6.30 -41.50
CA PHE A 788 10.52 7.67 -41.12
C PHE A 788 11.77 8.29 -41.82
N PRO A 789 11.93 9.63 -41.83
CA PRO A 789 13.03 10.35 -42.49
C PRO A 789 14.36 10.41 -41.71
N ALA A 790 15.44 10.70 -42.46
CA ALA A 790 16.81 10.25 -42.21
C ALA A 790 17.84 11.12 -41.42
N PRO A 791 17.58 12.26 -40.72
CA PRO A 791 18.66 12.95 -40.01
C PRO A 791 19.05 12.31 -38.66
N THR A 792 18.39 11.24 -38.22
CA THR A 792 18.42 10.80 -36.82
C THR A 792 19.62 9.95 -36.40
N PHE A 793 20.61 9.67 -37.28
CA PHE A 793 21.73 8.77 -36.91
C PHE A 793 23.13 9.30 -37.30
N LEU A 794 24.01 9.42 -36.29
CA LEU A 794 25.48 9.50 -36.38
C LEU A 794 26.04 8.55 -35.29
N ARG A 795 27.14 7.76 -35.37
CA ARG A 795 28.16 7.31 -36.36
C ARG A 795 28.98 6.14 -35.71
N GLY A 796 29.33 5.07 -36.44
CA GLY A 796 30.28 3.99 -36.05
C GLY A 796 30.68 3.07 -37.25
N LYS A 797 31.81 2.32 -37.21
CA LYS A 797 32.36 1.50 -38.34
C LYS A 797 31.64 0.13 -38.57
N PHE A 798 31.58 -0.39 -39.81
CA PHE A 798 30.77 -1.57 -40.28
C PHE A 798 31.60 -2.86 -40.61
N PHE A 799 30.94 -4.04 -40.79
CA PHE A 799 31.44 -5.42 -41.10
C PHE A 799 31.76 -5.71 -42.62
N GLU A 800 32.35 -6.87 -43.01
CA GLU A 800 32.85 -7.25 -44.38
C GLU A 800 32.23 -8.53 -45.04
N ASP A 801 32.18 -8.61 -46.39
CA ASP A 801 31.43 -9.58 -47.26
C ASP A 801 32.02 -11.01 -47.46
N ILE A 802 31.17 -12.01 -47.77
CA ILE A 802 31.50 -13.42 -48.12
C ILE A 802 30.96 -13.83 -49.53
N PRO A 803 31.81 -14.24 -50.50
CA PRO A 803 31.40 -14.54 -51.88
C PRO A 803 30.64 -15.87 -52.06
N ALA A 804 29.92 -16.00 -53.19
CA ALA A 804 29.05 -17.13 -53.49
C ALA A 804 29.81 -18.44 -53.76
N ARG A 805 29.42 -19.54 -53.08
CA ARG A 805 29.98 -20.90 -53.24
C ARG A 805 28.88 -21.96 -53.28
N GLU A 806 29.04 -22.95 -54.15
CA GLU A 806 28.14 -24.12 -54.22
C GLU A 806 28.52 -25.20 -53.21
N LEU A 807 27.50 -25.82 -52.61
CA LEU A 807 27.60 -26.88 -51.62
C LEU A 807 26.88 -28.12 -52.14
N THR A 808 27.46 -29.30 -51.88
CA THR A 808 26.86 -30.57 -52.22
C THR A 808 25.76 -30.96 -51.22
N VAL A 809 24.76 -31.74 -51.64
CA VAL A 809 23.71 -32.25 -50.73
C VAL A 809 24.33 -32.97 -49.53
N LYS A 810 25.45 -33.67 -49.73
CA LYS A 810 26.18 -34.34 -48.65
C LYS A 810 26.85 -33.37 -47.67
N GLU A 811 27.31 -32.20 -48.11
CA GLU A 811 27.82 -31.16 -47.20
C GLU A 811 26.70 -30.52 -46.38
N VAL A 812 25.48 -30.49 -46.91
CA VAL A 812 24.33 -29.86 -46.23
C VAL A 812 23.53 -30.85 -45.39
N LEU A 813 23.48 -32.14 -45.76
CA LEU A 813 22.69 -33.16 -45.08
C LEU A 813 22.96 -33.32 -43.56
N PRO A 814 24.20 -33.16 -43.05
CA PRO A 814 24.45 -33.16 -41.60
C PRO A 814 23.76 -32.01 -40.87
N TYR A 815 23.46 -30.93 -41.59
CA TYR A 815 22.73 -29.76 -41.09
C TYR A 815 21.23 -29.84 -41.41
N PHE A 816 20.76 -30.92 -42.04
CA PHE A 816 19.35 -31.13 -42.34
C PHE A 816 18.62 -31.61 -41.08
N ASP A 817 17.68 -30.80 -40.59
CA ASP A 817 16.95 -31.10 -39.37
C ASP A 817 15.78 -32.05 -39.63
N TRP A 818 16.04 -33.32 -39.40
CA TRP A 818 15.07 -34.40 -39.50
C TRP A 818 13.88 -34.25 -38.54
N ARG A 819 14.07 -33.65 -37.36
CA ARG A 819 12.98 -33.42 -36.42
C ARG A 819 11.98 -32.42 -36.98
N LEU A 820 12.47 -31.34 -37.58
CA LEU A 820 11.61 -30.36 -38.24
C LEU A 820 10.79 -31.01 -39.37
N PHE A 821 11.41 -31.92 -40.14
CA PHE A 821 10.75 -32.65 -41.23
C PHE A 821 9.58 -33.52 -40.74
N TYR A 822 9.72 -34.26 -39.63
CA TYR A 822 8.60 -35.08 -39.12
C TYR A 822 7.50 -34.25 -38.47
N THR A 823 7.86 -33.20 -37.73
CA THR A 823 6.88 -32.29 -37.13
C THR A 823 6.02 -31.63 -38.21
N SER A 824 6.64 -31.26 -39.34
CA SER A 824 5.95 -30.65 -40.48
C SER A 824 4.93 -31.57 -41.16
N LEU A 825 5.12 -32.89 -41.06
CA LEU A 825 4.20 -33.90 -41.61
C LEU A 825 3.21 -34.45 -40.56
N GLY A 826 3.16 -33.84 -39.37
CA GLY A 826 2.17 -34.15 -38.32
C GLY A 826 2.39 -35.50 -37.62
N VAL A 827 3.54 -36.15 -37.83
CA VAL A 827 3.86 -37.44 -37.18
C VAL A 827 4.38 -37.17 -35.77
N ARG A 828 3.63 -37.62 -34.74
CA ARG A 828 3.98 -37.45 -33.31
C ARG A 828 4.91 -38.59 -32.84
N GLU A 829 5.88 -38.27 -31.98
CA GLU A 829 7.02 -39.13 -31.56
C GLU A 829 6.68 -40.52 -30.97
N ARG A 830 5.41 -40.89 -30.72
CA ARG A 830 5.04 -42.20 -30.14
C ARG A 830 4.64 -43.28 -31.15
N GLN A 831 4.91 -43.08 -32.44
CA GLN A 831 4.68 -44.07 -33.51
C GLN A 831 5.99 -44.42 -34.23
N GLU A 832 6.85 -45.21 -33.57
CA GLU A 832 8.22 -45.50 -34.04
C GLU A 832 8.26 -46.21 -35.41
N ASP A 833 7.35 -47.15 -35.68
CA ASP A 833 7.33 -47.89 -36.95
C ASP A 833 6.96 -47.00 -38.15
N ALA A 834 6.09 -46.01 -37.95
CA ALA A 834 5.67 -45.08 -39.01
C ALA A 834 6.78 -44.06 -39.32
N ALA A 835 7.52 -43.59 -38.30
CA ALA A 835 8.62 -42.66 -38.46
C ALA A 835 9.84 -43.31 -39.15
N ALA A 836 10.13 -44.58 -38.86
CA ALA A 836 11.22 -45.32 -39.49
C ALA A 836 11.00 -45.54 -41.00
N GLN A 837 9.78 -45.90 -41.40
CA GLN A 837 9.43 -46.07 -42.82
C GLN A 837 9.48 -44.74 -43.58
N LEU A 838 8.94 -43.67 -42.99
CA LEU A 838 8.96 -42.33 -43.58
C LEU A 838 10.39 -41.80 -43.78
N ASN A 839 11.29 -42.17 -42.86
CA ASN A 839 12.70 -41.86 -42.95
C ASN A 839 13.41 -42.56 -44.09
N ALA A 840 13.21 -43.86 -44.21
CA ALA A 840 13.80 -44.64 -45.28
C ALA A 840 13.34 -44.10 -46.65
N ASP A 841 12.05 -43.74 -46.76
CA ASP A 841 11.48 -43.16 -47.97
C ASP A 841 12.05 -41.76 -48.27
N ALA A 842 12.19 -40.90 -47.25
CA ALA A 842 12.73 -39.55 -47.38
C ALA A 842 14.22 -39.54 -47.73
N VAL A 843 15.04 -40.35 -47.06
CA VAL A 843 16.46 -40.53 -47.42
C VAL A 843 16.58 -41.10 -48.83
N GLY A 844 15.77 -42.09 -49.20
CA GLY A 844 15.75 -42.65 -50.56
C GLY A 844 15.30 -41.65 -51.63
N ALA A 845 14.45 -40.68 -51.28
CA ALA A 845 14.08 -39.58 -52.16
C ALA A 845 15.22 -38.55 -52.30
N ILE A 846 15.85 -38.14 -51.20
CA ILE A 846 16.98 -37.20 -51.19
C ILE A 846 18.16 -37.76 -51.98
N ASP A 847 18.48 -39.05 -51.80
CA ASP A 847 19.59 -39.71 -52.50
C ASP A 847 19.32 -39.80 -54.01
N ARG A 848 18.07 -40.04 -54.42
CA ARG A 848 17.65 -39.95 -55.82
C ARG A 848 17.75 -38.53 -56.36
N MET A 849 17.30 -37.53 -55.61
CA MET A 849 17.42 -36.12 -56.01
C MET A 849 18.88 -35.68 -56.17
N ALA A 850 19.78 -36.15 -55.31
CA ALA A 850 21.20 -35.88 -55.40
C ALA A 850 21.84 -36.56 -56.63
N LYS A 851 21.55 -37.84 -56.89
CA LYS A 851 22.11 -38.60 -58.02
C LYS A 851 21.57 -38.16 -59.38
N GLU A 852 20.29 -37.82 -59.45
CA GLU A 852 19.64 -37.34 -60.68
C GLU A 852 19.89 -35.84 -60.94
N GLY A 853 20.66 -35.16 -60.08
CA GLY A 853 21.01 -33.74 -60.23
C GLY A 853 19.80 -32.79 -60.08
N ARG A 854 18.78 -33.20 -59.33
CA ARG A 854 17.51 -32.47 -59.20
C ARG A 854 17.53 -31.37 -58.13
N CYS A 855 18.63 -31.20 -57.41
CA CYS A 855 18.79 -30.17 -56.39
C CYS A 855 20.21 -29.58 -56.41
N ARG A 856 20.31 -28.25 -56.32
CA ARG A 856 21.57 -27.47 -56.31
C ARG A 856 21.55 -26.48 -55.16
N ILE A 857 22.61 -26.44 -54.33
CA ILE A 857 22.66 -25.63 -53.10
C ILE A 857 23.84 -24.65 -53.15
N THR A 858 23.63 -23.37 -52.85
CA THR A 858 24.66 -22.31 -52.97
C THR A 858 24.51 -21.27 -51.84
N VAL A 859 25.62 -20.74 -51.31
CA VAL A 859 25.64 -19.76 -50.21
C VAL A 859 26.55 -18.56 -50.51
N SER A 860 26.13 -17.33 -50.16
CA SER A 860 26.89 -16.07 -50.23
C SER A 860 26.35 -15.05 -49.21
N VAL A 861 27.18 -14.14 -48.71
CA VAL A 861 26.79 -13.04 -47.80
C VAL A 861 27.43 -11.71 -48.25
N ARG A 862 26.68 -10.61 -48.26
CA ARG A 862 27.18 -9.28 -48.64
C ARG A 862 26.66 -8.23 -47.65
N PHE A 863 27.49 -7.28 -47.28
CA PHE A 863 27.22 -6.14 -46.41
C PHE A 863 27.29 -4.86 -47.25
N ASP A 864 26.14 -4.23 -47.41
CA ASP A 864 26.00 -3.05 -48.25
C ASP A 864 25.65 -1.81 -47.44
N ALA A 865 26.16 -0.66 -47.87
CA ALA A 865 25.75 0.63 -47.37
C ALA A 865 24.37 0.98 -47.94
N CYS A 866 23.33 0.80 -47.14
CA CYS A 866 21.95 1.00 -47.54
C CYS A 866 21.27 2.14 -46.76
N ARG A 867 20.20 2.71 -47.33
CA ARG A 867 19.30 3.69 -46.72
C ARG A 867 17.85 3.26 -46.91
N SER A 868 16.95 3.67 -46.02
CA SER A 868 15.52 3.40 -46.21
C SER A 868 14.89 4.33 -47.26
N SER A 869 13.90 3.84 -48.00
CA SER A 869 13.04 4.64 -48.89
C SER A 869 11.65 4.02 -48.97
N GLY A 870 10.73 4.50 -48.14
CA GLY A 870 9.55 3.69 -47.81
C GLY A 870 10.00 2.46 -47.03
N ASP A 871 9.24 1.37 -47.07
CA ASP A 871 9.56 0.11 -46.36
C ASP A 871 10.76 -0.64 -46.95
N ASP A 872 11.38 -0.09 -47.98
CA ASP A 872 12.50 -0.72 -48.67
C ASP A 872 13.84 -0.22 -48.14
N ILE A 873 14.78 -1.15 -48.04
CA ILE A 873 16.20 -0.91 -47.86
C ILE A 873 16.84 -0.77 -49.23
N VAL A 874 17.40 0.39 -49.51
CA VAL A 874 17.98 0.74 -50.82
C VAL A 874 19.48 0.97 -50.68
N CYS A 875 20.27 0.16 -51.35
CA CYS A 875 21.68 0.41 -51.64
C CYS A 875 21.81 1.23 -52.95
N ASP A 876 22.99 1.78 -53.23
CA ASP A 876 23.26 2.43 -54.51
C ASP A 876 23.20 1.47 -55.72
N SER A 877 23.28 0.16 -55.47
CA SER A 877 23.24 -0.87 -56.52
C SER A 877 21.97 -1.73 -56.54
N TRP A 878 21.13 -1.69 -55.50
CA TRP A 878 19.92 -2.53 -55.42
C TRP A 878 18.89 -2.00 -54.40
N ARG A 879 17.64 -2.44 -54.49
CA ARG A 879 16.53 -2.11 -53.57
C ARG A 879 15.91 -3.39 -53.05
N LEU A 880 15.75 -3.51 -51.74
CA LEU A 880 15.27 -4.68 -51.02
C LEU A 880 14.10 -4.30 -50.10
N PRO A 881 12.85 -4.67 -50.43
CA PRO A 881 11.68 -4.39 -49.59
C PRO A 881 11.77 -5.10 -48.23
N MET A 882 11.50 -4.43 -47.11
CA MET A 882 11.35 -5.06 -45.78
C MET A 882 9.87 -5.32 -45.44
N LEU A 883 9.61 -6.48 -44.82
CA LEU A 883 8.27 -6.98 -44.53
C LEU A 883 7.97 -6.89 -43.02
N ARG A 884 7.04 -6.02 -42.60
CA ARG A 884 6.08 -6.41 -41.55
C ARG A 884 4.68 -6.45 -42.14
N GLN A 885 4.56 -7.45 -43.03
CA GLN A 885 3.40 -8.19 -43.61
C GLN A 885 2.38 -7.35 -44.36
N PRO A 886 1.68 -7.73 -45.46
CA PRO A 886 1.37 -6.99 -46.74
C PRO A 886 -0.08 -6.42 -46.98
N SER A 887 -0.23 -5.18 -47.49
CA SER A 887 -1.29 -4.71 -48.43
C SER A 887 -0.69 -3.54 -49.22
N GLY A 888 -0.83 -3.36 -50.53
CA GLY A 888 -1.54 -4.04 -51.59
C GLY A 888 -1.31 -3.24 -52.89
N ALA A 889 -1.53 -3.89 -54.03
CA ALA A 889 -1.53 -3.35 -55.41
C ALA A 889 -0.20 -3.26 -56.19
N ARG A 890 -0.13 -4.18 -57.18
CA ARG A 890 0.61 -4.20 -58.47
C ARG A 890 2.11 -4.54 -58.36
N ARG A 891 2.59 -5.67 -58.87
CA ARG A 891 2.13 -6.53 -60.00
C ARG A 891 1.87 -7.96 -59.60
#